data_AF-A0A1H7MX52-F1
#
_entry.id   AF-A0A1H7MX52-F1
#
_cell.length_a   1.000
_cell.length_b   1.000
_cell.length_c   1.000
_cell.angle_alpha   90.00
_cell.angle_beta   90.00
_cell.angle_gamma   90.00
#
_symmetry.space_group_name_H-M   'P 1'
#
loop_
_entity.id
_entity.type
_entity.pdbx_description
1 polymer ?
#
loop_
_entity_poly.entity_id
_entity_poly.type
_entity_poly.pdbx_seq_one_letter_code
_entity_poly.pdbx_strand_id
1 'polypeptide(L)'
;MRAFPRVLFDEAHSESWTIRRDVAETINPAHPDDNSYVRAAELLRHLGHTVTAHTDGPLTPEALAGQDVLVIAHPSGERWERTTGLGSPVFSDAELATVRAFVAEGGGLVVLAEEEQDKYGNNLAELLAGFGVGVEHTTVRDPRHAHRGVATWVLGERATDDGLLAGVRSACFYRSGVLKAPDGATVLFSTSADADPAGAPLAVALRHGNGRVVAFADSDLFGDDSIEDHDHRRLWGNVVTWAARVPEGDGRAEPRDQVKAGLFATLKEAVEALRPLQVKDGSVPEDKERGKELVAAVRERLAAIAPHFPHDAEYLSAVDADLARWADQDLGVPDFLDSLDRFHPDTQRVDGLEHVVVFPMYTQNGNLDRNLEAVWLRTIWPGWLAALESSRYDNPMFVPIAFEDFTAGYDTHSAVLFPETVAVRQTPSRFTWGGIFADRESARFRRVSGAATETLKLELPPDAARLLASQALAQDTFVLWDLIHDRTHSHGDLPFDPFMIKQRMPYWLYSLEELRCDLTAFGEAVELERQGVPHARYVQYAILFDRLFRFPITGERVRNYDGLGGQLLFAYLHRNDIVRWTDNRLSVDWDRVADGVADLRGEVEKLYRDSIDRSKLAHWLAAYELVSAYVPPSPASVWAKGAQALPEEQKAKVDAVLPDEFPLSMFYEALRRKLAEVVESTRGIRA
;
A
#
# COMPACT_ATOMS: atom_id res chain seq x y z
N MET A 1 -13.78 8.74 -2.78
CA MET A 1 -12.66 9.24 -1.94
C MET A 1 -11.37 9.23 -2.74
N ARG A 2 -10.51 10.23 -2.54
CA ARG A 2 -9.23 10.36 -3.25
C ARG A 2 -8.12 9.69 -2.44
N ALA A 3 -7.14 9.06 -3.10
CA ALA A 3 -6.07 8.35 -2.42
C ALA A 3 -5.13 9.29 -1.64
N PHE A 4 -4.87 10.49 -2.19
CA PHE A 4 -3.92 11.46 -1.63
C PHE A 4 -4.60 12.68 -0.97
N PRO A 5 -4.00 13.23 0.10
CA PRO A 5 -4.43 14.45 0.79
C PRO A 5 -4.59 15.69 -0.09
N ARG A 6 -5.51 16.56 0.31
CA ARG A 6 -5.65 17.95 -0.12
C ARG A 6 -5.26 18.88 1.02
N VAL A 7 -4.28 19.73 0.79
CA VAL A 7 -3.67 20.62 1.77
C VAL A 7 -3.96 22.07 1.36
N LEU A 8 -4.63 22.79 2.24
CA LEU A 8 -4.90 24.21 2.10
C LEU A 8 -3.92 24.99 2.99
N PHE A 9 -3.11 25.84 2.37
CA PHE A 9 -2.32 26.84 3.08
C PHE A 9 -3.14 28.11 3.21
N ASP A 10 -3.30 28.61 4.43
CA ASP A 10 -3.84 29.93 4.64
C ASP A 10 -2.82 30.99 4.20
N GLU A 11 -3.26 31.92 3.37
CA GLU A 11 -2.51 33.10 2.93
C GLU A 11 -3.41 34.36 2.94
N ALA A 12 -4.61 34.27 3.54
CA ALA A 12 -5.62 35.31 3.58
C ALA A 12 -5.60 36.11 4.90
N HIS A 13 -4.76 35.73 5.86
CA HIS A 13 -4.67 36.31 7.21
C HIS A 13 -3.29 36.92 7.46
N SER A 14 -2.72 37.56 6.44
CA SER A 14 -1.46 38.29 6.53
C SER A 14 -0.32 37.40 7.00
N GLU A 15 -0.21 36.21 6.41
CA GLU A 15 0.82 35.22 6.67
C GLU A 15 2.19 35.75 6.29
N SER A 16 3.16 35.43 7.14
CA SER A 16 4.57 35.77 6.90
C SER A 16 5.23 34.82 5.90
N TRP A 17 4.58 33.68 5.63
CA TRP A 17 5.05 32.64 4.70
C TRP A 17 4.04 32.42 3.59
N THR A 18 4.54 32.19 2.38
CA THR A 18 3.69 31.92 1.20
C THR A 18 4.24 30.77 0.37
N ILE A 19 3.35 29.96 -0.20
CA ILE A 19 3.68 28.93 -1.19
C ILE A 19 3.72 29.48 -2.62
N ARG A 20 3.59 30.81 -2.79
CA ARG A 20 3.61 31.52 -4.07
C ARG A 20 4.90 32.34 -4.21
N ARG A 21 5.77 31.93 -5.14
CA ARG A 21 7.11 32.51 -5.29
C ARG A 21 7.10 34.01 -5.61
N ASP A 22 6.19 34.42 -6.49
CA ASP A 22 6.02 35.82 -6.88
C ASP A 22 5.61 36.72 -5.70
N VAL A 23 4.82 36.18 -4.77
CA VAL A 23 4.46 36.88 -3.54
C VAL A 23 5.68 36.96 -2.61
N ALA A 24 6.42 35.85 -2.42
CA ALA A 24 7.65 35.85 -1.61
C ALA A 24 8.68 36.90 -2.11
N GLU A 25 8.86 37.01 -3.43
CA GLU A 25 9.72 38.01 -4.07
C GLU A 25 9.21 39.44 -3.91
N THR A 26 7.89 39.62 -3.76
CA THR A 26 7.30 40.93 -3.52
C THR A 26 7.45 41.36 -2.07
N ILE A 27 7.18 40.46 -1.12
CA ILE A 27 7.23 40.76 0.32
C ILE A 27 8.68 40.89 0.79
N ASN A 28 9.61 40.07 0.28
CA ASN A 28 11.02 40.16 0.62
C ASN A 28 11.95 40.10 -0.61
N PRO A 29 12.08 41.22 -1.36
CA PRO A 29 12.86 41.23 -2.61
C PRO A 29 14.36 40.92 -2.44
N ALA A 30 14.91 41.17 -1.25
CA ALA A 30 16.33 40.92 -0.97
C ALA A 30 16.60 39.45 -0.64
N HIS A 31 15.69 38.81 0.09
CA HIS A 31 15.80 37.45 0.58
C HIS A 31 14.42 36.75 0.55
N PRO A 32 13.91 36.42 -0.64
CA PRO A 32 12.57 35.83 -0.77
C PRO A 32 12.42 34.48 -0.07
N ASP A 33 13.51 33.73 0.07
CA ASP A 33 13.52 32.41 0.70
C ASP A 33 13.13 32.50 2.19
N ASP A 34 13.41 33.62 2.87
CA ASP A 34 13.04 33.92 4.27
C ASP A 34 11.53 34.13 4.48
N ASN A 35 10.73 34.08 3.41
CA ASN A 35 9.26 34.17 3.48
C ASN A 35 8.59 33.16 2.52
N SER A 36 9.34 32.16 2.04
CA SER A 36 8.85 31.22 1.03
C SER A 36 8.76 29.80 1.57
N TYR A 37 7.62 29.14 1.32
CA TYR A 37 7.33 27.74 1.59
C TYR A 37 7.13 26.95 0.28
N VAL A 38 7.67 27.45 -0.83
CA VAL A 38 7.47 26.84 -2.15
C VAL A 38 8.02 25.42 -2.18
N ARG A 39 9.21 25.19 -1.60
CA ARG A 39 9.82 23.85 -1.51
C ARG A 39 9.03 22.92 -0.59
N ALA A 40 8.47 23.45 0.50
CA ALA A 40 7.59 22.71 1.39
C ALA A 40 6.33 22.24 0.65
N ALA A 41 5.72 23.10 -0.16
CA ALA A 41 4.57 22.75 -1.00
C ALA A 41 4.95 21.76 -2.13
N GLU A 42 6.10 21.96 -2.78
CA GLU A 42 6.61 21.07 -3.82
C GLU A 42 6.90 19.66 -3.30
N LEU A 43 7.45 19.53 -2.08
CA LEU A 43 7.60 18.24 -1.43
C LEU A 43 6.25 17.52 -1.30
N LEU A 44 5.23 18.20 -0.77
CA LEU A 44 3.91 17.59 -0.60
C LEU A 44 3.29 17.19 -1.94
N ARG A 45 3.47 18.01 -2.99
CA ARG A 45 3.05 17.66 -4.36
C ARG A 45 3.79 16.44 -4.90
N HIS A 46 5.09 16.32 -4.63
CA HIS A 46 5.90 15.15 -4.97
C HIS A 46 5.40 13.88 -4.25
N LEU A 47 4.88 14.01 -3.02
CA LEU A 47 4.22 12.93 -2.29
C LEU A 47 2.79 12.62 -2.78
N GLY A 48 2.31 13.33 -3.81
CA GLY A 48 0.99 13.16 -4.43
C GLY A 48 -0.11 14.06 -3.87
N HIS A 49 0.19 14.89 -2.87
CA HIS A 49 -0.81 15.75 -2.26
C HIS A 49 -1.21 16.87 -3.21
N THR A 50 -2.47 17.26 -3.18
CA THR A 50 -2.90 18.52 -3.80
C THR A 50 -2.61 19.65 -2.82
N VAL A 51 -1.88 20.69 -3.25
CA VAL A 51 -1.52 21.82 -2.39
C VAL A 51 -1.99 23.14 -3.01
N THR A 52 -2.85 23.87 -2.30
CA THR A 52 -3.46 25.13 -2.74
C THR A 52 -3.35 26.21 -1.66
N ALA A 53 -3.29 27.48 -2.06
CA ALA A 53 -3.34 28.62 -1.16
C ALA A 53 -4.78 29.17 -1.07
N HIS A 54 -5.21 29.52 0.13
CA HIS A 54 -6.41 30.29 0.42
C HIS A 54 -6.02 31.77 0.50
N THR A 55 -6.42 32.57 -0.47
CA THR A 55 -5.85 33.92 -0.65
C THR A 55 -6.84 35.06 -0.41
N ASP A 56 -8.08 34.75 -0.06
CA ASP A 56 -9.09 35.79 0.18
C ASP A 56 -10.25 35.25 1.03
N GLY A 57 -10.82 36.15 1.84
CA GLY A 57 -11.99 35.87 2.66
C GLY A 57 -11.72 35.00 3.89
N PRO A 58 -12.74 34.84 4.74
CA PRO A 58 -12.61 34.09 5.99
C PRO A 58 -12.56 32.57 5.78
N LEU A 59 -12.07 31.85 6.78
CA LEU A 59 -12.10 30.38 6.83
C LEU A 59 -13.52 29.86 7.16
N THR A 60 -14.38 29.78 6.13
CA THR A 60 -15.75 29.24 6.26
C THR A 60 -15.81 27.72 6.07
N PRO A 61 -16.91 27.04 6.46
CA PRO A 61 -17.10 25.63 6.16
C PRO A 61 -16.95 25.29 4.67
N GLU A 62 -17.39 26.19 3.78
CA GLU A 62 -17.26 26.02 2.34
C GLU A 62 -15.79 26.13 1.87
N ALA A 63 -15.00 27.02 2.48
CA ALA A 63 -13.58 27.16 2.16
C ALA A 63 -12.78 25.89 2.55
N LEU A 64 -13.16 25.26 3.67
CA LEU A 64 -12.54 24.03 4.16
C LEU A 64 -13.16 22.74 3.57
N ALA A 65 -14.26 22.86 2.82
CA ALA A 65 -14.96 21.71 2.25
C ALA A 65 -14.06 20.92 1.30
N GLY A 66 -13.90 19.64 1.59
CA GLY A 66 -13.06 18.73 0.79
C GLY A 66 -11.55 18.97 0.92
N GLN A 67 -11.11 19.72 1.94
CA GLN A 67 -9.70 19.77 2.35
C GLN A 67 -9.44 18.71 3.42
N ASP A 68 -8.23 18.14 3.43
CA ASP A 68 -7.81 17.15 4.41
C ASP A 68 -6.92 17.76 5.50
N VAL A 69 -6.19 18.84 5.17
CA VAL A 69 -5.32 19.59 6.08
C VAL A 69 -5.46 21.09 5.83
N LEU A 70 -5.55 21.87 6.90
CA LEU A 70 -5.33 23.32 6.92
C LEU A 70 -3.94 23.60 7.54
N VAL A 71 -3.13 24.41 6.87
CA VAL A 71 -1.85 24.91 7.36
C VAL A 71 -1.96 26.41 7.62
N ILE A 72 -1.64 26.84 8.84
CA ILE A 72 -1.58 28.26 9.23
C ILE A 72 -0.13 28.57 9.59
N ALA A 73 0.54 29.34 8.72
CA ALA A 73 1.97 29.62 8.79
C ALA A 73 2.22 31.07 9.23
N HIS A 74 2.19 31.29 10.55
CA HIS A 74 2.56 32.55 11.18
C HIS A 74 1.89 33.82 10.58
N PRO A 75 0.55 34.00 10.72
CA PRO A 75 -0.13 35.27 10.46
C PRO A 75 0.46 36.37 11.33
N SER A 76 0.71 37.55 10.76
CA SER A 76 1.38 38.63 11.47
C SER A 76 0.92 40.01 10.98
N GLY A 77 1.04 41.00 11.85
CA GLY A 77 0.92 42.40 11.49
C GLY A 77 2.21 42.94 10.87
N GLU A 78 2.09 43.82 9.89
CA GLU A 78 3.20 44.38 9.10
C GLU A 78 4.25 45.19 9.90
N ARG A 79 4.03 45.39 11.20
CA ARG A 79 4.95 46.15 12.05
C ARG A 79 6.29 45.42 12.25
N TRP A 80 6.24 44.10 12.37
CA TRP A 80 7.40 43.27 12.75
C TRP A 80 7.80 42.31 11.65
N GLU A 81 6.83 41.79 10.89
CA GLU A 81 7.06 40.87 9.79
C GLU A 81 6.70 41.47 8.44
N ARG A 82 7.29 40.91 7.39
CA ARG A 82 6.82 41.11 6.02
C ARG A 82 5.84 40.00 5.70
N THR A 83 4.66 40.38 5.22
CA THR A 83 3.54 39.44 5.08
C THR A 83 2.90 39.55 3.71
N THR A 84 2.00 38.61 3.38
CA THR A 84 1.21 38.66 2.14
C THR A 84 0.42 39.96 1.97
N GLY A 85 0.17 40.70 3.07
CA GLY A 85 -0.62 41.94 3.08
C GLY A 85 -2.11 41.71 2.83
N LEU A 86 -2.57 40.45 2.93
CA LEU A 86 -3.96 40.06 2.68
C LEU A 86 -4.72 39.91 4.01
N GLY A 87 -5.92 40.48 4.08
CA GLY A 87 -6.81 40.33 5.24
C GLY A 87 -6.25 40.84 6.57
N SER A 88 -6.54 40.11 7.65
CA SER A 88 -6.15 40.45 9.03
C SER A 88 -5.46 39.26 9.71
N PRO A 89 -4.43 39.47 10.53
CA PRO A 89 -3.78 38.38 11.26
C PRO A 89 -4.62 37.82 12.42
N VAL A 90 -5.83 38.37 12.65
CA VAL A 90 -6.74 37.96 13.72
C VAL A 90 -7.91 37.20 13.12
N PHE A 91 -8.02 35.92 13.48
CA PHE A 91 -9.17 35.09 13.16
C PHE A 91 -10.38 35.51 14.00
N SER A 92 -11.54 35.62 13.39
CA SER A 92 -12.80 35.88 14.10
C SER A 92 -13.28 34.66 14.90
N ASP A 93 -14.14 34.88 15.90
CA ASP A 93 -14.78 33.79 16.67
C ASP A 93 -15.44 32.73 15.77
N ALA A 94 -16.02 33.16 14.64
CA ALA A 94 -16.66 32.27 13.68
C ALA A 94 -15.65 31.38 12.95
N GLU A 95 -14.47 31.90 12.62
CA GLU A 95 -13.39 31.14 11.99
C GLU A 95 -12.75 30.19 12.98
N LEU A 96 -12.48 30.64 14.20
CA LEU A 96 -11.99 29.78 15.28
C LEU A 96 -12.94 28.59 15.53
N ALA A 97 -14.24 28.85 15.55
CA ALA A 97 -15.25 27.80 15.67
C ALA A 97 -15.27 26.86 14.44
N THR A 98 -15.12 27.42 13.23
CA THR A 98 -15.10 26.65 11.98
C THR A 98 -13.89 25.73 11.90
N VAL A 99 -12.69 26.24 12.21
CA VAL A 99 -11.45 25.44 12.24
C VAL A 99 -11.57 24.32 13.28
N ARG A 100 -12.12 24.60 14.47
CA ARG A 100 -12.34 23.57 15.48
C ARG A 100 -13.32 22.49 15.00
N ALA A 101 -14.43 22.88 14.36
CA ALA A 101 -15.40 21.94 13.81
C ALA A 101 -14.78 21.08 12.70
N PHE A 102 -14.03 21.70 11.79
CA PHE A 102 -13.30 21.01 10.72
C PHE A 102 -12.37 19.92 11.27
N VAL A 103 -11.60 20.23 12.31
CA VAL A 103 -10.73 19.25 12.98
C VAL A 103 -11.56 18.17 13.68
N ALA A 104 -12.60 18.54 14.44
CA ALA A 104 -13.44 17.57 15.13
C ALA A 104 -14.08 16.54 14.17
N GLU A 105 -14.40 16.96 12.94
CA GLU A 105 -14.96 16.13 11.86
C GLU A 105 -13.91 15.32 11.07
N GLY A 106 -12.63 15.35 11.47
CA GLY A 106 -11.58 14.53 10.85
C GLY A 106 -10.54 15.32 10.06
N GLY A 107 -10.68 16.64 9.93
CA GLY A 107 -9.67 17.49 9.31
C GLY A 107 -8.36 17.56 10.11
N GLY A 108 -7.26 17.81 9.41
CA GLY A 108 -5.95 18.07 10.00
C GLY A 108 -5.68 19.57 10.15
N LEU A 109 -5.04 19.98 11.23
CA LEU A 109 -4.55 21.35 11.42
C LEU A 109 -3.05 21.33 11.72
N VAL A 110 -2.27 22.10 10.96
CA VAL A 110 -0.85 22.37 11.25
C VAL A 110 -0.69 23.86 11.50
N VAL A 111 -0.21 24.24 12.68
CA VAL A 111 -0.01 25.65 13.07
C VAL A 111 1.45 25.89 13.37
N LEU A 112 2.01 26.95 12.76
CA LEU A 112 3.36 27.41 13.03
C LEU A 112 3.28 28.73 13.80
N ALA A 113 3.59 28.65 15.10
CA ALA A 113 3.79 29.79 15.98
C ALA A 113 5.25 30.27 15.89
N GLU A 114 5.62 31.24 16.71
CA GLU A 114 6.93 31.91 16.64
C GLU A 114 7.43 32.35 18.03
N GLU A 115 8.72 32.73 18.13
CA GLU A 115 9.22 33.43 19.32
C GLU A 115 8.41 34.67 19.64
N GLU A 116 8.34 35.05 20.92
CA GLU A 116 7.75 36.31 21.33
C GLU A 116 6.34 36.55 20.73
N GLN A 117 5.55 35.47 20.62
CA GLN A 117 4.28 35.39 19.87
C GLN A 117 3.34 36.62 20.01
N ASP A 118 3.16 37.14 21.22
CA ASP A 118 2.27 38.29 21.49
C ASP A 118 2.59 39.57 20.69
N LYS A 119 3.79 39.72 20.12
CA LYS A 119 4.18 40.94 19.37
C LYS A 119 3.54 41.06 18.00
N TYR A 120 3.13 39.95 17.40
CA TYR A 120 2.72 39.89 15.99
C TYR A 120 1.26 40.29 15.74
N GLY A 121 0.48 40.53 16.79
CA GLY A 121 -0.89 41.01 16.66
C GLY A 121 -1.86 39.99 16.05
N ASN A 122 -1.51 38.70 16.06
CA ASN A 122 -2.40 37.59 15.73
C ASN A 122 -3.05 36.99 16.99
N ASN A 123 -3.95 36.02 16.81
CA ASN A 123 -4.56 35.26 17.90
C ASN A 123 -4.31 33.73 17.79
N LEU A 124 -3.11 33.31 17.37
CA LEU A 124 -2.75 31.88 17.33
C LEU A 124 -2.82 31.21 18.70
N ALA A 125 -2.48 31.94 19.77
CA ALA A 125 -2.61 31.44 21.14
C ALA A 125 -4.06 31.10 21.49
N GLU A 126 -5.03 31.87 21.00
CA GLU A 126 -6.46 31.62 21.19
C GLU A 126 -6.94 30.41 20.37
N LEU A 127 -6.51 30.34 19.09
CA LEU A 127 -6.78 29.20 18.22
C LEU A 127 -6.29 27.89 18.85
N LEU A 128 -5.03 27.84 19.27
CA LEU A 128 -4.39 26.66 19.84
C LEU A 128 -4.92 26.32 21.25
N ALA A 129 -5.28 27.33 22.06
CA ALA A 129 -5.94 27.10 23.34
C ALA A 129 -7.27 26.34 23.17
N GLY A 130 -7.93 26.49 22.02
CA GLY A 130 -9.11 25.71 21.68
C GLY A 130 -8.91 24.21 21.59
N PHE A 131 -7.67 23.77 21.39
CA PHE A 131 -7.23 22.38 21.39
C PHE A 131 -6.45 22.00 22.67
N GLY A 132 -6.34 22.94 23.62
CA GLY A 132 -5.59 22.75 24.87
C GLY A 132 -4.08 22.99 24.74
N VAL A 133 -3.59 23.46 23.58
CA VAL A 133 -2.17 23.78 23.37
C VAL A 133 -1.93 25.23 23.76
N GLY A 134 -0.97 25.49 24.64
CA GLY A 134 -0.52 26.85 24.97
C GLY A 134 0.67 27.28 24.11
N VAL A 135 0.77 28.56 23.81
CA VAL A 135 1.96 29.19 23.19
C VAL A 135 2.52 30.20 24.18
N GLU A 136 3.83 30.14 24.46
CA GLU A 136 4.48 31.09 25.36
C GLU A 136 5.21 32.20 24.62
N HIS A 137 5.10 33.42 25.14
CA HIS A 137 5.87 34.57 24.68
C HIS A 137 7.31 34.51 25.21
N THR A 138 8.21 33.89 24.45
CA THR A 138 9.63 33.77 24.79
C THR A 138 10.48 33.53 23.54
N THR A 139 11.79 33.64 23.66
CA THR A 139 12.78 33.18 22.67
C THR A 139 13.67 32.15 23.35
N VAL A 140 13.73 30.93 22.80
CA VAL A 140 14.62 29.90 23.31
C VAL A 140 16.08 30.25 23.03
N ARG A 141 16.95 29.99 24.01
CA ARG A 141 18.41 30.08 23.84
C ARG A 141 19.10 28.81 24.31
N ASP A 142 19.89 28.19 23.44
CA ASP A 142 20.74 27.05 23.75
C ASP A 142 22.10 27.17 23.03
N PRO A 143 23.06 27.90 23.60
CA PRO A 143 24.38 28.05 22.98
C PRO A 143 25.20 26.75 22.93
N ARG A 144 24.80 25.68 23.63
CA ARG A 144 25.52 24.39 23.64
C ARG A 144 25.03 23.46 22.55
N HIS A 145 23.74 23.50 22.24
CA HIS A 145 23.11 22.69 21.21
C HIS A 145 22.51 23.60 20.13
N ALA A 146 23.38 24.40 19.50
CA ALA A 146 23.00 25.38 18.48
C ALA A 146 23.51 25.00 17.08
N HIS A 147 22.65 25.14 16.07
CA HIS A 147 23.04 25.10 14.67
C HIS A 147 23.93 26.30 14.33
N ARG A 148 25.07 26.03 13.68
CA ARG A 148 26.08 27.04 13.28
C ARG A 148 26.55 27.97 14.43
N GLY A 149 26.38 27.53 15.69
CA GLY A 149 26.79 28.29 16.87
C GLY A 149 25.92 29.52 17.19
N VAL A 150 24.75 29.66 16.58
CA VAL A 150 23.81 30.75 16.88
C VAL A 150 22.89 30.31 18.01
N ALA A 151 22.95 30.98 19.16
CA ALA A 151 22.29 30.51 20.39
C ALA A 151 20.77 30.37 20.28
N THR A 152 20.10 31.05 19.36
CA THR A 152 18.66 30.93 19.13
C THR A 152 18.30 29.87 18.08
N TRP A 153 19.29 29.28 17.41
CA TRP A 153 19.11 28.24 16.39
C TRP A 153 19.24 26.87 17.05
N VAL A 154 18.26 26.52 17.87
CA VAL A 154 18.35 25.42 18.82
C VAL A 154 18.07 24.07 18.16
N LEU A 155 18.94 23.10 18.43
CA LEU A 155 18.72 21.71 18.04
C LEU A 155 17.76 21.08 19.04
N GLY A 156 16.56 20.71 18.58
CA GLY A 156 15.55 20.07 19.42
C GLY A 156 15.97 18.65 19.84
N GLU A 157 15.76 18.32 21.11
CA GLU A 157 15.87 16.95 21.61
C GLU A 157 14.58 16.19 21.28
N ARG A 158 14.72 15.04 20.62
CA ARG A 158 13.61 14.16 20.31
C ARG A 158 12.98 13.64 21.61
N ALA A 159 11.68 13.88 21.79
CA ALA A 159 10.96 13.57 23.03
C ALA A 159 10.07 12.31 22.96
N THR A 160 10.00 11.66 21.79
CA THR A 160 9.15 10.49 21.56
C THR A 160 9.73 9.52 20.55
N ASP A 161 9.40 8.23 20.68
CA ASP A 161 9.68 7.18 19.70
C ASP A 161 8.55 7.00 18.67
N ASP A 162 7.50 7.82 18.72
CA ASP A 162 6.31 7.73 17.86
C ASP A 162 6.68 7.71 16.37
N GLY A 163 5.93 6.91 15.59
CA GLY A 163 6.11 6.75 14.16
C GLY A 163 6.03 8.04 13.34
N LEU A 164 5.43 9.11 13.88
CA LEU A 164 5.46 10.46 13.28
C LEU A 164 6.89 10.96 13.04
N LEU A 165 7.86 10.57 13.87
CA LEU A 165 9.28 10.89 13.71
C LEU A 165 10.07 9.81 12.96
N ALA A 166 9.42 8.92 12.21
CA ALA A 166 10.11 7.91 11.42
C ALA A 166 11.09 8.56 10.42
N GLY A 167 12.38 8.19 10.53
CA GLY A 167 13.48 8.75 9.74
C GLY A 167 13.88 10.19 10.10
N VAL A 168 13.28 10.79 11.14
CA VAL A 168 13.65 12.12 11.64
C VAL A 168 14.55 11.95 12.86
N ARG A 169 15.82 12.29 12.71
CA ARG A 169 16.85 12.18 13.76
C ARG A 169 17.14 13.52 14.41
N SER A 170 17.16 14.59 13.63
CA SER A 170 17.40 15.95 14.13
C SER A 170 16.52 17.00 13.47
N ALA A 171 16.20 18.05 14.23
CA ALA A 171 15.54 19.25 13.76
C ALA A 171 16.12 20.47 14.49
N CYS A 172 16.32 21.56 13.76
CA CYS A 172 16.77 22.86 14.22
C CYS A 172 15.62 23.86 14.17
N PHE A 173 15.43 24.59 15.26
CA PHE A 173 14.44 25.65 15.40
C PHE A 173 15.20 26.98 15.48
N TYR A 174 15.03 27.87 14.51
CA TYR A 174 15.89 29.03 14.23
C TYR A 174 15.55 30.23 15.11
N ARG A 175 14.33 30.36 15.60
CA ARG A 175 13.94 31.44 16.53
C ARG A 175 12.73 31.01 17.34
N SER A 176 12.82 29.84 17.95
CA SER A 176 11.63 29.25 18.54
C SER A 176 11.15 29.97 19.81
N GLY A 177 9.82 30.04 19.97
CA GLY A 177 9.19 30.12 21.28
C GLY A 177 9.14 28.75 21.97
N VAL A 178 8.15 28.53 22.85
CA VAL A 178 7.83 27.20 23.38
C VAL A 178 6.33 26.97 23.49
N LEU A 179 5.93 25.71 23.53
CA LEU A 179 4.54 25.27 23.66
C LEU A 179 4.26 24.66 25.04
N LYS A 180 2.98 24.67 25.41
CA LYS A 180 2.44 23.80 26.47
C LYS A 180 1.61 22.71 25.83
N ALA A 181 2.00 21.47 26.06
CA ALA A 181 1.24 20.31 25.62
C ALA A 181 0.11 20.00 26.61
N PRO A 182 -1.13 19.73 26.15
CA PRO A 182 -2.17 19.18 27.01
C PRO A 182 -1.89 17.72 27.37
N ASP A 183 -2.56 17.21 28.40
CA ASP A 183 -2.48 15.79 28.77
C ASP A 183 -2.85 14.89 27.59
N GLY A 184 -2.02 13.87 27.34
CA GLY A 184 -2.23 12.90 26.26
C GLY A 184 -1.78 13.37 24.87
N ALA A 185 -1.23 14.58 24.73
CA ALA A 185 -0.53 14.98 23.53
C ALA A 185 0.88 14.35 23.45
N THR A 186 1.36 14.15 22.23
CA THR A 186 2.72 13.68 21.95
C THR A 186 3.63 14.89 21.75
N VAL A 187 4.60 15.08 22.64
CA VAL A 187 5.69 16.05 22.41
C VAL A 187 6.70 15.42 21.45
N LEU A 188 6.95 16.08 20.33
CA LEU A 188 7.85 15.59 19.28
C LEU A 188 9.30 15.97 19.59
N PHE A 189 9.51 17.25 19.86
CA PHE A 189 10.79 17.84 20.22
C PHE A 189 10.66 18.73 21.44
N SER A 190 11.70 18.76 22.27
CA SER A 190 11.84 19.67 23.41
C SER A 190 13.19 20.38 23.36
N THR A 191 13.30 21.50 24.07
CA THR A 191 14.60 22.15 24.32
C THR A 191 15.47 21.26 25.20
N SER A 192 16.79 21.39 25.08
CA SER A 192 17.71 20.58 25.91
C SER A 192 17.65 20.97 27.40
N ALA A 193 18.31 20.19 28.23
CA ALA A 193 18.50 20.51 29.65
C ALA A 193 19.37 21.77 29.90
N ASP A 194 20.17 22.20 28.92
CA ASP A 194 21.04 23.37 29.00
C ASP A 194 20.42 24.64 28.38
N ALA A 195 19.23 24.52 27.77
CA ALA A 195 18.52 25.62 27.15
C ALA A 195 17.82 26.52 28.17
N ASP A 196 17.45 27.73 27.75
CA ASP A 196 16.55 28.63 28.48
C ASP A 196 15.31 28.93 27.60
N PRO A 197 14.11 28.45 27.97
CA PRO A 197 13.83 27.51 29.07
C PRO A 197 14.28 26.07 28.75
N ALA A 198 14.62 25.29 29.79
CA ALA A 198 15.08 23.91 29.67
C ALA A 198 13.92 22.89 29.60
N GLY A 199 14.04 21.86 28.76
CA GLY A 199 13.07 20.76 28.66
C GLY A 199 11.66 21.17 28.20
N ALA A 200 11.53 22.31 27.54
CA ALA A 200 10.26 22.88 27.12
C ALA A 200 9.84 22.34 25.74
N PRO A 201 8.56 22.01 25.50
CA PRO A 201 8.09 21.53 24.20
C PRO A 201 8.30 22.55 23.07
N LEU A 202 8.86 22.09 21.95
CA LEU A 202 9.05 22.86 20.72
C LEU A 202 8.03 22.48 19.63
N ALA A 203 7.57 21.22 19.65
CA ALA A 203 6.58 20.71 18.70
C ALA A 203 5.67 19.69 19.39
N VAL A 204 4.36 19.81 19.16
CA VAL A 204 3.33 18.99 19.82
C VAL A 204 2.33 18.46 18.80
N ALA A 205 1.98 17.19 18.89
CA ALA A 205 0.95 16.54 18.09
C ALA A 205 -0.16 15.96 18.98
N LEU A 206 -1.43 16.12 18.59
CA LEU A 206 -2.56 15.58 19.34
C LEU A 206 -3.74 15.23 18.44
N ARG A 207 -4.66 14.41 18.97
CA ARG A 207 -5.96 14.13 18.34
C ARG A 207 -7.05 15.02 18.96
N HIS A 208 -8.00 15.46 18.14
CA HIS A 208 -9.17 16.21 18.58
C HIS A 208 -10.40 15.78 17.79
N GLY A 209 -11.39 15.19 18.47
CA GLY A 209 -12.49 14.49 17.79
C GLY A 209 -11.94 13.38 16.88
N ASN A 210 -12.33 13.39 15.61
CA ASN A 210 -11.80 12.47 14.60
C ASN A 210 -10.53 12.99 13.91
N GLY A 211 -10.16 14.25 14.11
CA GLY A 211 -9.03 14.90 13.44
C GLY A 211 -7.79 15.01 14.30
N ARG A 212 -6.84 15.78 13.78
CA ARG A 212 -5.46 15.83 14.28
C ARG A 212 -4.92 17.25 14.22
N VAL A 213 -4.14 17.62 15.22
CA VAL A 213 -3.50 18.94 15.32
C VAL A 213 -2.01 18.75 15.54
N VAL A 214 -1.19 19.50 14.81
CA VAL A 214 0.25 19.63 15.06
C VAL A 214 0.58 21.12 15.20
N ALA A 215 1.31 21.47 16.25
CA ALA A 215 1.78 22.81 16.49
C ALA A 215 3.31 22.81 16.61
N PHE A 216 3.95 23.80 15.98
CA PHE A 216 5.37 24.12 16.12
C PHE A 216 5.50 25.50 16.75
N ALA A 217 6.50 25.70 17.60
CA ALA A 217 6.86 27.01 18.16
C ALA A 217 7.82 27.81 17.24
N ASP A 218 7.91 27.44 15.97
CA ASP A 218 8.85 28.02 15.01
C ASP A 218 8.23 27.92 13.61
N SER A 219 8.27 29.03 12.87
CA SER A 219 7.81 29.09 11.48
C SER A 219 8.94 29.19 10.45
N ASP A 220 10.19 29.41 10.86
CA ASP A 220 11.37 29.37 9.99
C ASP A 220 11.72 27.92 9.55
N LEU A 221 11.44 26.93 10.40
CA LEU A 221 11.93 25.54 10.27
C LEU A 221 11.62 24.87 8.91
N PHE A 222 10.54 25.25 8.25
CA PHE A 222 10.14 24.73 6.93
C PHE A 222 10.25 25.74 5.78
N GLY A 223 10.85 26.91 6.03
CA GLY A 223 11.17 27.90 5.01
C GLY A 223 12.12 27.36 3.94
N ASP A 224 12.10 27.95 2.75
CA ASP A 224 12.92 27.51 1.62
C ASP A 224 14.44 27.59 1.89
N ASP A 225 14.85 28.41 2.85
CA ASP A 225 16.22 28.58 3.35
C ASP A 225 16.64 27.49 4.37
N SER A 226 15.67 26.84 5.02
CA SER A 226 15.89 25.97 6.18
C SER A 226 15.36 24.53 6.01
N ILE A 227 14.47 24.28 5.04
CA ILE A 227 13.83 22.96 4.86
C ILE A 227 14.82 21.83 4.47
N GLU A 228 15.96 22.19 3.89
CA GLU A 228 17.02 21.23 3.52
C GLU A 228 18.07 21.06 4.62
N ASP A 229 17.96 21.79 5.74
CA ASP A 229 18.77 21.54 6.93
C ASP A 229 18.20 20.33 7.70
N HIS A 230 19.11 19.51 8.26
CA HIS A 230 18.77 18.31 9.04
C HIS A 230 17.74 17.41 8.34
N ASP A 231 16.71 16.94 9.06
CA ASP A 231 15.64 16.10 8.54
C ASP A 231 14.31 16.88 8.37
N HIS A 232 14.34 18.21 8.25
CA HIS A 232 13.13 19.06 8.21
C HIS A 232 12.19 18.69 7.07
N ARG A 233 12.74 18.46 5.88
CA ARG A 233 11.98 17.97 4.71
C ARG A 233 11.16 16.73 5.08
N ARG A 234 11.76 15.75 5.76
CA ARG A 234 11.05 14.52 6.16
C ARG A 234 10.03 14.79 7.27
N LEU A 235 10.39 15.60 8.26
CA LEU A 235 9.47 16.00 9.32
C LEU A 235 8.21 16.67 8.76
N TRP A 236 8.37 17.59 7.80
CA TRP A 236 7.26 18.25 7.11
C TRP A 236 6.33 17.25 6.42
N GLY A 237 6.89 16.36 5.60
CA GLY A 237 6.13 15.32 4.92
C GLY A 237 5.38 14.40 5.88
N ASN A 238 6.03 13.98 6.96
CA ASN A 238 5.44 13.13 8.00
C ASN A 238 4.29 13.83 8.71
N VAL A 239 4.49 15.07 9.16
CA VAL A 239 3.50 15.87 9.92
C VAL A 239 2.25 16.10 9.11
N VAL A 240 2.38 16.56 7.86
CA VAL A 240 1.22 16.86 7.02
C VAL A 240 0.47 15.58 6.65
N THR A 241 1.20 14.51 6.34
CA THR A 241 0.59 13.20 6.03
C THR A 241 -0.11 12.60 7.25
N TRP A 242 0.47 12.77 8.45
CA TRP A 242 -0.15 12.36 9.70
C TRP A 242 -1.38 13.20 10.02
N ALA A 243 -1.32 14.52 9.86
CA ALA A 243 -2.43 15.42 10.14
C ALA A 243 -3.62 15.18 9.19
N ALA A 244 -3.34 14.80 7.94
CA ALA A 244 -4.35 14.59 6.91
C ALA A 244 -5.47 13.64 7.35
N ARG A 245 -6.70 14.06 7.04
CA ARG A 245 -7.90 13.24 7.18
C ARG A 245 -7.66 11.82 6.66
N VAL A 246 -8.03 10.85 7.48
CA VAL A 246 -8.00 9.44 7.07
C VAL A 246 -9.23 9.19 6.20
N PRO A 247 -9.09 8.58 5.01
CA PRO A 247 -10.23 8.23 4.18
C PRO A 247 -11.23 7.33 4.95
N GLU A 248 -12.48 7.76 5.10
CA GLU A 248 -13.55 6.96 5.72
C GLU A 248 -14.07 5.88 4.76
N GLY A 249 -13.69 4.62 4.96
CA GLY A 249 -14.27 3.50 4.21
C GLY A 249 -13.88 3.42 2.71
N ASP A 250 -14.39 2.41 2.04
CA ASP A 250 -13.97 1.95 0.70
C ASP A 250 -14.56 2.82 -0.42
N GLY A 251 -14.24 4.12 -0.40
CA GLY A 251 -14.89 5.15 -1.22
C GLY A 251 -14.57 5.13 -2.72
N ARG A 252 -14.34 3.96 -3.33
CA ARG A 252 -14.30 3.76 -4.78
C ARG A 252 -15.46 2.93 -5.32
N ALA A 253 -16.23 2.25 -4.48
CA ALA A 253 -17.44 1.61 -4.95
C ALA A 253 -18.46 2.71 -5.30
N GLU A 254 -18.66 2.99 -6.59
CA GLU A 254 -19.91 3.61 -7.00
C GLU A 254 -21.07 2.75 -6.49
N PRO A 255 -22.23 3.33 -6.16
CA PRO A 255 -23.37 2.56 -5.73
C PRO A 255 -23.63 1.42 -6.72
N ARG A 256 -23.50 0.18 -6.26
CA ARG A 256 -23.68 -1.01 -7.09
C ARG A 256 -25.03 -0.93 -7.81
N ASP A 257 -25.01 -1.12 -9.12
CA ASP A 257 -26.21 -1.14 -9.93
C ASP A 257 -27.14 -2.25 -9.41
N GLN A 258 -28.27 -1.83 -8.85
CA GLN A 258 -29.22 -2.72 -8.19
C GLN A 258 -29.89 -3.70 -9.16
N VAL A 259 -30.03 -3.32 -10.44
CA VAL A 259 -30.57 -4.21 -11.47
C VAL A 259 -29.57 -5.31 -11.78
N LYS A 260 -28.31 -4.95 -12.06
CA LYS A 260 -27.24 -5.93 -12.27
C LYS A 260 -27.05 -6.84 -11.04
N ALA A 261 -27.13 -6.29 -9.83
CA ALA A 261 -27.04 -7.06 -8.60
C ALA A 261 -28.17 -8.08 -8.42
N GLY A 262 -29.42 -7.69 -8.69
CA GLY A 262 -30.56 -8.60 -8.65
C GLY A 262 -30.42 -9.74 -9.68
N LEU A 263 -30.03 -9.41 -10.91
CA LEU A 263 -29.82 -10.40 -11.97
C LEU A 263 -28.67 -11.36 -11.64
N PHE A 264 -27.53 -10.83 -11.19
CA PHE A 264 -26.39 -11.66 -10.80
C PHE A 264 -26.72 -12.57 -9.61
N ALA A 265 -27.50 -12.08 -8.63
CA ALA A 265 -27.94 -12.91 -7.50
C ALA A 265 -28.70 -14.15 -7.98
N THR A 266 -29.61 -14.00 -8.95
CA THR A 266 -30.35 -15.16 -9.49
C THR A 266 -29.45 -16.11 -10.30
N LEU A 267 -28.44 -15.59 -11.03
CA LEU A 267 -27.45 -16.42 -11.71
C LEU A 267 -26.60 -17.20 -10.71
N LYS A 268 -26.11 -16.51 -9.67
CA LYS A 268 -25.35 -17.09 -8.56
C LYS A 268 -26.13 -18.21 -7.88
N GLU A 269 -27.40 -18.00 -7.54
CA GLU A 269 -28.26 -19.04 -6.95
C GLU A 269 -28.35 -20.30 -7.83
N ALA A 270 -28.52 -20.15 -9.15
CA ALA A 270 -28.60 -21.29 -10.07
C ALA A 270 -27.26 -22.05 -10.15
N VAL A 271 -26.14 -21.33 -10.18
CA VAL A 271 -24.80 -21.92 -10.16
C VAL A 271 -24.54 -22.64 -8.83
N GLU A 272 -24.84 -22.02 -7.69
CA GLU A 272 -24.68 -22.64 -6.36
C GLU A 272 -25.51 -23.91 -6.19
N ALA A 273 -26.68 -24.00 -6.82
CA ALA A 273 -27.49 -25.22 -6.80
C ALA A 273 -26.87 -26.36 -7.65
N LEU A 274 -26.10 -26.03 -8.69
CA LEU A 274 -25.41 -27.00 -9.55
C LEU A 274 -24.13 -27.54 -8.94
N ARG A 275 -23.36 -26.67 -8.26
CA ARG A 275 -22.01 -26.99 -7.73
C ARG A 275 -21.95 -28.30 -6.94
N PRO A 276 -22.89 -28.63 -6.02
CA PRO A 276 -22.84 -29.87 -5.24
C PRO A 276 -23.00 -31.15 -6.05
N LEU A 277 -23.53 -31.06 -7.29
CA LEU A 277 -23.69 -32.21 -8.19
C LEU A 277 -22.40 -32.52 -8.98
N GLN A 278 -21.44 -31.59 -8.99
CA GLN A 278 -20.21 -31.73 -9.74
C GLN A 278 -19.14 -32.48 -8.93
N VAL A 279 -18.34 -33.29 -9.62
CA VAL A 279 -17.12 -33.89 -9.05
C VAL A 279 -15.88 -33.11 -9.48
N LYS A 280 -14.69 -33.57 -9.06
CA LYS A 280 -13.40 -32.87 -9.22
C LYS A 280 -13.10 -32.35 -10.63
N ASP A 281 -13.43 -33.10 -11.68
CA ASP A 281 -13.18 -32.70 -13.07
C ASP A 281 -14.28 -31.78 -13.66
N GLY A 282 -15.30 -31.47 -12.87
CA GLY A 282 -16.44 -30.62 -13.22
C GLY A 282 -17.65 -31.39 -13.75
N SER A 283 -17.55 -32.70 -14.00
CA SER A 283 -18.66 -33.53 -14.51
C SER A 283 -19.74 -33.80 -13.47
N VAL A 284 -20.94 -34.19 -13.93
CA VAL A 284 -22.09 -34.57 -13.08
C VAL A 284 -22.43 -36.06 -13.33
N PRO A 285 -21.90 -36.98 -12.50
CA PRO A 285 -22.09 -38.42 -12.72
C PRO A 285 -23.48 -38.93 -12.28
N GLU A 286 -24.08 -38.30 -11.27
CA GLU A 286 -25.36 -38.66 -10.66
C GLU A 286 -26.38 -37.51 -10.83
N ASP A 287 -27.68 -37.78 -10.63
CA ASP A 287 -28.75 -36.77 -10.73
C ASP A 287 -28.73 -35.93 -12.02
N LYS A 288 -28.37 -36.55 -13.15
CA LYS A 288 -28.16 -35.87 -14.45
C LYS A 288 -29.34 -35.04 -14.93
N GLU A 289 -30.56 -35.52 -14.73
CA GLU A 289 -31.76 -34.77 -15.12
C GLU A 289 -31.87 -33.47 -14.31
N ARG A 290 -31.58 -33.52 -13.00
CA ARG A 290 -31.51 -32.32 -12.17
C ARG A 290 -30.36 -31.40 -12.59
N GLY A 291 -29.21 -31.96 -12.92
CA GLY A 291 -28.08 -31.20 -13.47
C GLY A 291 -28.46 -30.46 -14.76
N LYS A 292 -29.18 -31.11 -15.69
CA LYS A 292 -29.63 -30.51 -16.95
C LYS A 292 -30.65 -29.39 -16.71
N GLU A 293 -31.59 -29.59 -15.78
CA GLU A 293 -32.53 -28.53 -15.35
C GLU A 293 -31.78 -27.31 -14.80
N LEU A 294 -30.76 -27.52 -13.97
CA LEU A 294 -29.96 -26.44 -13.39
C LEU A 294 -29.09 -25.73 -14.43
N VAL A 295 -28.50 -26.46 -15.37
CA VAL A 295 -27.79 -25.85 -16.50
C VAL A 295 -28.74 -25.00 -17.35
N ALA A 296 -29.97 -25.48 -17.62
CA ALA A 296 -30.98 -24.67 -18.30
C ALA A 296 -31.35 -23.40 -17.51
N ALA A 297 -31.45 -23.48 -16.19
CA ALA A 297 -31.67 -22.31 -15.34
C ALA A 297 -30.50 -21.32 -15.39
N VAL A 298 -29.25 -21.80 -15.32
CA VAL A 298 -28.04 -20.95 -15.46
C VAL A 298 -28.08 -20.21 -16.81
N ARG A 299 -28.40 -20.91 -17.90
CA ARG A 299 -28.52 -20.30 -19.24
C ARG A 299 -29.59 -19.22 -19.30
N GLU A 300 -30.78 -19.47 -18.72
CA GLU A 300 -31.85 -18.46 -18.63
C GLU A 300 -31.39 -17.20 -17.88
N ARG A 301 -30.73 -17.37 -16.73
CA ARG A 301 -30.24 -16.24 -15.92
C ARG A 301 -29.08 -15.50 -16.60
N LEU A 302 -28.20 -16.22 -17.29
CA LEU A 302 -27.14 -15.63 -18.10
C LEU A 302 -27.71 -14.77 -19.24
N ALA A 303 -28.71 -15.27 -19.96
CA ALA A 303 -29.38 -14.53 -21.01
C ALA A 303 -30.08 -13.25 -20.51
N ALA A 304 -30.55 -13.25 -19.25
CA ALA A 304 -31.16 -12.08 -18.63
C ALA A 304 -30.14 -10.99 -18.26
N ILE A 305 -28.94 -11.36 -17.83
CA ILE A 305 -27.89 -10.40 -17.45
C ILE A 305 -27.03 -9.94 -18.64
N ALA A 306 -26.85 -10.77 -19.66
CA ALA A 306 -25.97 -10.49 -20.80
C ALA A 306 -26.20 -9.15 -21.53
N PRO A 307 -27.44 -8.63 -21.69
CA PRO A 307 -27.66 -7.32 -22.31
C PRO A 307 -26.98 -6.14 -21.61
N HIS A 308 -26.61 -6.29 -20.34
CA HIS A 308 -25.87 -5.29 -19.57
C HIS A 308 -24.36 -5.29 -19.83
N PHE A 309 -23.86 -6.26 -20.59
CA PHE A 309 -22.45 -6.46 -20.92
C PHE A 309 -22.25 -6.58 -22.44
N PRO A 310 -22.65 -5.55 -23.22
CA PRO A 310 -22.66 -5.62 -24.69
C PRO A 310 -21.27 -5.82 -25.31
N HIS A 311 -20.22 -5.39 -24.62
CA HIS A 311 -18.83 -5.56 -25.03
C HIS A 311 -18.36 -7.02 -24.96
N ASP A 312 -19.01 -7.84 -24.14
CA ASP A 312 -18.74 -9.27 -23.99
C ASP A 312 -19.78 -10.16 -24.71
N ALA A 313 -20.59 -9.60 -25.62
CA ALA A 313 -21.72 -10.33 -26.23
C ALA A 313 -21.31 -11.63 -26.94
N GLU A 314 -20.17 -11.65 -27.64
CA GLU A 314 -19.65 -12.84 -28.31
C GLU A 314 -19.20 -13.91 -27.30
N TYR A 315 -18.54 -13.50 -26.22
CA TYR A 315 -18.15 -14.36 -25.11
C TYR A 315 -19.39 -14.99 -24.45
N LEU A 316 -20.35 -14.17 -24.03
CA LEU A 316 -21.54 -14.63 -23.31
C LEU A 316 -22.43 -15.54 -24.19
N SER A 317 -22.48 -15.29 -25.50
CA SER A 317 -23.13 -16.19 -26.45
C SER A 317 -22.41 -17.54 -26.57
N ALA A 318 -21.08 -17.57 -26.47
CA ALA A 318 -20.32 -18.81 -26.47
C ALA A 318 -20.49 -19.59 -25.16
N VAL A 319 -20.60 -18.89 -24.03
CA VAL A 319 -20.91 -19.52 -22.73
C VAL A 319 -22.26 -20.23 -22.78
N ASP A 320 -23.30 -19.59 -23.33
CA ASP A 320 -24.60 -20.24 -23.50
C ASP A 320 -24.51 -21.50 -24.39
N ALA A 321 -23.75 -21.42 -25.49
CA ALA A 321 -23.56 -22.55 -26.40
C ALA A 321 -22.76 -23.70 -25.77
N ASP A 322 -21.74 -23.39 -24.97
CA ASP A 322 -20.93 -24.37 -24.24
C ASP A 322 -21.75 -25.06 -23.13
N LEU A 323 -22.57 -24.31 -22.39
CA LEU A 323 -23.52 -24.85 -21.43
C LEU A 323 -24.55 -25.78 -22.10
N ALA A 324 -25.11 -25.36 -23.24
CA ALA A 324 -26.06 -26.18 -24.00
C ALA A 324 -25.44 -27.50 -24.45
N ARG A 325 -24.24 -27.43 -25.05
CA ARG A 325 -23.50 -28.60 -25.51
C ARG A 325 -23.15 -29.53 -24.35
N TRP A 326 -22.74 -29.00 -23.21
CA TRP A 326 -22.41 -29.79 -22.03
C TRP A 326 -23.63 -30.57 -21.50
N ALA A 327 -24.81 -29.95 -21.50
CA ALA A 327 -26.07 -30.63 -21.17
C ALA A 327 -26.43 -31.73 -22.19
N ASP A 328 -26.29 -31.45 -23.50
CA ASP A 328 -26.54 -32.41 -24.59
C ASP A 328 -25.56 -33.61 -24.55
N GLN A 329 -24.36 -33.39 -24.03
CA GLN A 329 -23.33 -34.42 -23.82
C GLN A 329 -23.47 -35.13 -22.47
N ASP A 330 -24.67 -35.10 -21.88
CA ASP A 330 -25.04 -35.82 -20.66
C ASP A 330 -24.14 -35.48 -19.45
N LEU A 331 -23.70 -34.21 -19.39
CA LEU A 331 -22.92 -33.60 -18.31
C LEU A 331 -21.61 -34.34 -17.99
N GLY A 332 -20.90 -34.77 -19.04
CA GLY A 332 -19.53 -35.30 -18.93
C GLY A 332 -18.51 -34.26 -18.46
N VAL A 333 -17.22 -34.46 -18.73
CA VAL A 333 -16.21 -33.43 -18.41
C VAL A 333 -16.51 -32.17 -19.23
N PRO A 334 -16.67 -30.98 -18.61
CA PRO A 334 -17.02 -29.76 -19.34
C PRO A 334 -15.87 -29.31 -20.25
N ASP A 335 -16.25 -28.72 -21.39
CA ASP A 335 -15.33 -28.11 -22.35
C ASP A 335 -15.83 -26.71 -22.71
N PHE A 336 -15.14 -25.69 -22.21
CA PHE A 336 -15.47 -24.27 -22.41
C PHE A 336 -14.39 -23.54 -23.24
N LEU A 337 -13.67 -24.26 -24.10
CA LEU A 337 -12.61 -23.65 -24.91
C LEU A 337 -13.16 -22.55 -25.83
N ASP A 338 -14.35 -22.73 -26.39
CA ASP A 338 -14.94 -21.77 -27.31
C ASP A 338 -15.31 -20.46 -26.59
N SER A 339 -15.81 -20.57 -25.35
CA SER A 339 -15.99 -19.42 -24.46
C SER A 339 -14.67 -18.76 -24.07
N LEU A 340 -13.66 -19.56 -23.70
CA LEU A 340 -12.36 -19.06 -23.28
C LEU A 340 -11.65 -18.27 -24.39
N ASP A 341 -11.70 -18.78 -25.63
CA ASP A 341 -11.11 -18.16 -26.83
C ASP A 341 -11.79 -16.82 -27.22
N ARG A 342 -12.94 -16.48 -26.59
CA ARG A 342 -13.68 -15.23 -26.86
C ARG A 342 -13.64 -14.24 -25.70
N PHE A 343 -13.18 -14.67 -24.52
CA PHE A 343 -13.06 -13.79 -23.37
C PHE A 343 -11.73 -13.05 -23.42
N HIS A 344 -11.78 -11.77 -23.82
CA HIS A 344 -10.60 -10.91 -24.03
C HIS A 344 -10.64 -9.64 -23.17
N PRO A 345 -10.56 -9.75 -21.84
CA PRO A 345 -10.48 -8.58 -20.97
C PRO A 345 -9.17 -7.78 -21.20
N ASP A 346 -8.11 -8.42 -21.70
CA ASP A 346 -6.82 -7.79 -22.04
C ASP A 346 -6.96 -6.66 -23.08
N THR A 347 -7.90 -6.81 -24.01
CA THR A 347 -8.19 -5.81 -25.05
C THR A 347 -9.16 -4.72 -24.60
N GLN A 348 -9.72 -4.85 -23.40
CA GLN A 348 -10.82 -4.03 -22.88
C GLN A 348 -10.46 -3.40 -21.52
N ARG A 349 -9.19 -3.06 -21.32
CA ARG A 349 -8.68 -2.41 -20.10
C ARG A 349 -9.19 -0.97 -19.99
N VAL A 350 -10.45 -0.83 -19.58
CA VAL A 350 -11.15 0.44 -19.34
C VAL A 350 -11.49 0.50 -17.85
N ASP A 351 -11.09 1.58 -17.17
CA ASP A 351 -11.32 1.73 -15.74
C ASP A 351 -12.81 1.65 -15.40
N GLY A 352 -13.16 0.80 -14.44
CA GLY A 352 -14.54 0.56 -14.02
C GLY A 352 -15.38 -0.29 -14.99
N LEU A 353 -14.84 -0.76 -16.11
CA LEU A 353 -15.59 -1.66 -17.00
C LEU A 353 -15.86 -2.99 -16.29
N GLU A 354 -17.14 -3.36 -16.22
CA GLU A 354 -17.60 -4.55 -15.55
C GLU A 354 -17.71 -5.74 -16.51
N HIS A 355 -17.53 -6.96 -15.99
CA HIS A 355 -17.67 -8.22 -16.71
C HIS A 355 -18.41 -9.26 -15.85
N VAL A 356 -19.15 -10.17 -16.48
CA VAL A 356 -19.70 -11.37 -15.83
C VAL A 356 -19.01 -12.59 -16.42
N VAL A 357 -18.18 -13.24 -15.61
CA VAL A 357 -17.39 -14.41 -15.97
C VAL A 357 -18.10 -15.66 -15.49
N VAL A 358 -18.32 -16.62 -16.39
CA VAL A 358 -18.91 -17.93 -16.08
C VAL A 358 -18.08 -19.03 -16.72
N PHE A 359 -17.41 -19.84 -15.90
CA PHE A 359 -16.57 -20.95 -16.34
C PHE A 359 -16.60 -22.12 -15.35
N PRO A 360 -16.51 -23.37 -15.83
CA PRO A 360 -16.07 -24.50 -15.01
C PRO A 360 -14.56 -24.38 -14.78
N MET A 361 -14.15 -24.08 -13.55
CA MET A 361 -12.75 -23.77 -13.23
C MET A 361 -12.41 -24.13 -11.79
N TYR A 362 -11.13 -24.37 -11.53
CA TYR A 362 -10.61 -24.39 -10.15
C TYR A 362 -10.09 -23.00 -9.76
N THR A 363 -10.04 -22.69 -8.47
CA THR A 363 -9.48 -21.44 -7.95
C THR A 363 -8.15 -21.72 -7.23
N GLN A 364 -7.09 -21.01 -7.63
CA GLN A 364 -5.78 -21.15 -6.99
C GLN A 364 -5.86 -20.69 -5.52
N ASN A 365 -5.21 -21.41 -4.60
CA ASN A 365 -5.33 -21.15 -3.16
C ASN A 365 -6.79 -21.17 -2.63
N GLY A 366 -7.69 -21.88 -3.33
CA GLY A 366 -9.09 -22.01 -2.99
C GLY A 366 -9.64 -23.41 -3.27
N ASN A 367 -10.63 -23.49 -4.15
CA ASN A 367 -11.31 -24.73 -4.54
C ASN A 367 -10.56 -25.42 -5.69
N LEU A 368 -10.08 -26.65 -5.47
CA LEU A 368 -9.33 -27.41 -6.48
C LEU A 368 -10.22 -28.21 -7.45
N ASP A 369 -11.53 -28.23 -7.22
CA ASP A 369 -12.50 -28.87 -8.10
C ASP A 369 -12.94 -27.90 -9.21
N ARG A 370 -13.13 -28.41 -10.43
CA ARG A 370 -13.54 -27.61 -11.60
C ARG A 370 -15.04 -27.34 -11.62
N ASN A 371 -15.56 -26.80 -10.54
CA ASN A 371 -16.95 -26.40 -10.43
C ASN A 371 -17.28 -25.27 -11.41
N LEU A 372 -18.54 -25.20 -11.86
CA LEU A 372 -19.05 -24.02 -12.55
C LEU A 372 -19.09 -22.88 -11.54
N GLU A 373 -18.41 -21.79 -11.84
CA GLU A 373 -18.37 -20.59 -11.00
C GLU A 373 -18.83 -19.39 -11.85
N ALA A 374 -19.59 -18.49 -11.23
CA ALA A 374 -19.95 -17.18 -11.74
C ALA A 374 -19.29 -16.08 -10.90
N VAL A 375 -18.68 -15.10 -11.57
CA VAL A 375 -18.00 -13.96 -10.95
C VAL A 375 -18.40 -12.68 -11.68
N TRP A 376 -18.91 -11.70 -10.94
CA TRP A 376 -19.06 -10.33 -11.43
C TRP A 376 -17.87 -9.52 -10.94
N LEU A 377 -17.11 -8.98 -11.89
CA LEU A 377 -15.90 -8.22 -11.62
C LEU A 377 -15.93 -6.89 -12.35
N ARG A 378 -15.05 -5.97 -11.92
CA ARG A 378 -14.73 -4.74 -12.64
C ARG A 378 -13.24 -4.58 -12.83
N THR A 379 -12.84 -3.96 -13.93
CA THR A 379 -11.44 -3.66 -14.25
C THR A 379 -10.97 -2.39 -13.52
N ILE A 380 -9.72 -2.38 -13.03
CA ILE A 380 -9.08 -1.24 -12.37
C ILE A 380 -7.96 -0.71 -13.27
N TRP A 381 -8.24 0.25 -14.14
CA TRP A 381 -7.29 0.73 -15.14
C TRP A 381 -7.17 2.25 -15.20
N PRO A 382 -6.80 2.91 -14.08
CA PRO A 382 -6.72 4.36 -14.03
C PRO A 382 -5.69 4.89 -15.03
N GLY A 383 -5.93 6.09 -15.57
CA GLY A 383 -5.11 6.64 -16.66
C GLY A 383 -3.61 6.77 -16.35
N TRP A 384 -3.24 6.96 -15.08
CA TRP A 384 -1.83 7.01 -14.67
C TRP A 384 -1.14 5.64 -14.78
N LEU A 385 -1.86 4.54 -14.51
CA LEU A 385 -1.35 3.18 -14.63
C LEU A 385 -1.20 2.81 -16.11
N ALA A 386 -2.21 3.16 -16.94
CA ALA A 386 -2.14 2.99 -18.38
C ALA A 386 -0.94 3.72 -19.01
N ALA A 387 -0.65 4.94 -18.54
CA ALA A 387 0.52 5.69 -18.99
C ALA A 387 1.84 4.97 -18.63
N LEU A 388 1.96 4.42 -17.42
CA LEU A 388 3.15 3.66 -17.00
C LEU A 388 3.33 2.35 -17.78
N GLU A 389 2.26 1.59 -18.00
CA GLU A 389 2.30 0.36 -18.80
C GLU A 389 2.75 0.66 -20.23
N SER A 390 2.15 1.68 -20.86
CA SER A 390 2.45 2.02 -22.27
C SER A 390 3.87 2.57 -22.49
N SER A 391 4.51 3.10 -21.45
CA SER A 391 5.79 3.83 -21.59
C SER A 391 7.00 3.10 -21.01
N ARG A 392 6.83 2.26 -19.98
CA ARG A 392 7.95 1.67 -19.24
C ARG A 392 7.74 0.22 -18.83
N TYR A 393 6.52 -0.16 -18.44
CA TYR A 393 6.22 -1.48 -17.90
C TYR A 393 5.21 -2.23 -18.78
N ASP A 394 5.57 -2.47 -20.04
CA ASP A 394 4.72 -3.17 -20.98
C ASP A 394 4.31 -4.55 -20.43
N ASN A 395 2.99 -4.77 -20.31
CA ASN A 395 2.43 -6.03 -19.86
C ASN A 395 1.01 -6.18 -20.41
N PRO A 396 0.87 -6.55 -21.69
CA PRO A 396 -0.43 -6.59 -22.36
C PRO A 396 -1.38 -7.66 -21.80
N MET A 397 -0.87 -8.66 -21.08
CA MET A 397 -1.68 -9.74 -20.50
C MET A 397 -2.22 -9.40 -19.11
N PHE A 398 -1.65 -8.40 -18.42
CA PHE A 398 -2.07 -8.06 -17.07
C PHE A 398 -3.41 -7.32 -17.06
N VAL A 399 -4.36 -7.89 -16.32
CA VAL A 399 -5.70 -7.32 -16.10
C VAL A 399 -5.98 -7.20 -14.59
N PRO A 400 -5.75 -6.02 -14.00
CA PRO A 400 -6.14 -5.77 -12.61
C PRO A 400 -7.66 -5.64 -12.48
N ILE A 401 -8.23 -6.41 -11.56
CA ILE A 401 -9.69 -6.54 -11.38
C ILE A 401 -10.09 -6.38 -9.91
N ALA A 402 -11.37 -6.10 -9.68
CA ALA A 402 -12.02 -6.11 -8.37
C ALA A 402 -13.27 -6.97 -8.39
N PHE A 403 -13.63 -7.57 -7.26
CA PHE A 403 -14.90 -8.27 -7.13
C PHE A 403 -16.07 -7.30 -6.95
N GLU A 404 -17.12 -7.48 -7.74
CA GLU A 404 -18.45 -6.98 -7.44
C GLU A 404 -19.26 -8.05 -6.68
N ASP A 405 -19.19 -9.31 -7.14
CA ASP A 405 -19.80 -10.47 -6.49
C ASP A 405 -19.26 -11.79 -7.05
N PHE A 406 -19.46 -12.88 -6.33
CA PHE A 406 -18.92 -14.17 -6.72
C PHE A 406 -19.67 -15.35 -6.11
N THR A 407 -19.50 -16.52 -6.72
CA THR A 407 -19.90 -17.84 -6.22
C THR A 407 -18.84 -18.41 -5.26
N ALA A 408 -19.21 -19.41 -4.45
CA ALA A 408 -18.43 -19.83 -3.29
C ALA A 408 -17.05 -20.43 -3.62
N GLY A 409 -16.72 -20.70 -4.89
CA GLY A 409 -15.35 -21.03 -5.28
C GLY A 409 -14.35 -19.89 -5.03
N TYR A 410 -14.85 -18.65 -4.96
CA TYR A 410 -14.10 -17.47 -4.55
C TYR A 410 -14.38 -17.00 -3.13
N ASP A 411 -15.20 -17.72 -2.35
CA ASP A 411 -15.26 -17.57 -0.88
C ASP A 411 -14.08 -18.31 -0.24
N THR A 412 -12.87 -17.89 -0.62
CA THR A 412 -11.57 -18.50 -0.33
C THR A 412 -10.50 -17.41 -0.23
N HIS A 413 -9.21 -17.79 -0.18
CA HIS A 413 -8.09 -16.85 -0.30
C HIS A 413 -7.60 -16.65 -1.74
N SER A 414 -8.26 -17.27 -2.73
CA SER A 414 -7.94 -17.04 -4.15
C SER A 414 -8.09 -15.57 -4.49
N ALA A 415 -7.08 -14.97 -5.11
CA ALA A 415 -7.13 -13.59 -5.59
C ALA A 415 -6.70 -13.48 -7.06
N VAL A 416 -6.89 -14.56 -7.82
CA VAL A 416 -6.56 -14.60 -9.25
C VAL A 416 -7.69 -15.22 -10.05
N LEU A 417 -7.77 -14.82 -11.31
CA LEU A 417 -8.56 -15.43 -12.36
C LEU A 417 -7.62 -15.68 -13.52
N PHE A 418 -7.26 -16.92 -13.77
CA PHE A 418 -6.31 -17.28 -14.82
C PHE A 418 -6.96 -18.23 -15.84
N PRO A 419 -6.74 -18.02 -17.14
CA PRO A 419 -7.37 -18.85 -18.18
C PRO A 419 -6.94 -20.33 -18.09
N GLU A 420 -5.78 -20.64 -17.51
CA GLU A 420 -5.27 -21.99 -17.26
C GLU A 420 -6.17 -22.83 -16.36
N THR A 421 -7.02 -22.19 -15.55
CA THR A 421 -7.85 -22.90 -14.57
C THR A 421 -9.14 -23.48 -15.16
N VAL A 422 -9.53 -22.98 -16.34
CA VAL A 422 -10.78 -23.34 -17.02
C VAL A 422 -10.73 -24.76 -17.58
N ALA A 423 -11.85 -25.48 -17.50
CA ALA A 423 -12.01 -26.79 -18.10
C ALA A 423 -12.18 -26.67 -19.62
N VAL A 424 -11.19 -27.20 -20.35
CA VAL A 424 -11.13 -27.15 -21.82
C VAL A 424 -10.72 -28.50 -22.40
N ARG A 425 -11.21 -28.83 -23.60
CA ARG A 425 -10.84 -30.05 -24.33
C ARG A 425 -9.35 -30.13 -24.66
N GLN A 426 -8.72 -28.98 -24.86
CA GLN A 426 -7.30 -28.82 -25.13
C GLN A 426 -6.82 -27.46 -24.63
N THR A 427 -5.60 -27.40 -24.10
CA THR A 427 -5.00 -26.14 -23.69
C THR A 427 -4.78 -25.22 -24.90
N PRO A 428 -5.18 -23.94 -24.85
CA PRO A 428 -4.86 -22.95 -25.87
C PRO A 428 -3.36 -22.91 -26.17
N SER A 429 -2.99 -22.57 -27.41
CA SER A 429 -1.58 -22.42 -27.80
C SER A 429 -0.90 -21.25 -27.09
N ARG A 430 -1.67 -20.26 -26.65
CA ARG A 430 -1.24 -19.10 -25.89
C ARG A 430 -2.40 -18.59 -25.03
N PHE A 431 -2.08 -18.11 -23.84
CA PHE A 431 -2.98 -17.33 -23.00
C PHE A 431 -2.76 -15.84 -23.25
N THR A 432 -3.84 -15.05 -23.22
CA THR A 432 -3.80 -13.61 -23.57
C THR A 432 -4.03 -12.69 -22.38
N TRP A 433 -4.49 -13.22 -21.25
CA TRP A 433 -4.85 -12.42 -20.08
C TRP A 433 -4.56 -13.17 -18.78
N GLY A 434 -4.29 -12.42 -17.72
CA GLY A 434 -4.21 -12.88 -16.34
C GLY A 434 -4.87 -11.86 -15.42
N GLY A 435 -5.92 -12.28 -14.72
CA GLY A 435 -6.70 -11.43 -13.82
C GLY A 435 -6.19 -11.50 -12.39
N ILE A 436 -5.89 -10.35 -11.78
CA ILE A 436 -5.50 -10.27 -10.35
C ILE A 436 -6.49 -9.38 -9.60
N PHE A 437 -7.10 -9.93 -8.53
CA PHE A 437 -8.09 -9.25 -7.69
C PHE A 437 -7.41 -8.32 -6.69
N ALA A 438 -7.00 -7.15 -7.17
CA ALA A 438 -6.26 -6.16 -6.39
C ALA A 438 -7.08 -5.60 -5.21
N ASP A 439 -8.42 -5.60 -5.29
CA ASP A 439 -9.30 -5.23 -4.19
C ASP A 439 -9.15 -6.19 -2.99
N ARG A 440 -9.13 -7.49 -3.28
CA ARG A 440 -8.96 -8.55 -2.29
C ARG A 440 -7.56 -8.55 -1.73
N GLU A 441 -6.52 -8.53 -2.57
CA GLU A 441 -5.13 -8.54 -2.08
C GLU A 441 -4.86 -7.34 -1.17
N SER A 442 -5.28 -6.14 -1.59
CA SER A 442 -5.12 -4.94 -0.77
C SER A 442 -5.96 -4.96 0.52
N ALA A 443 -7.17 -5.52 0.51
CA ALA A 443 -7.98 -5.67 1.73
C ALA A 443 -7.36 -6.67 2.72
N ARG A 444 -6.85 -7.80 2.22
CA ARG A 444 -6.12 -8.81 3.01
C ARG A 444 -4.86 -8.21 3.61
N PHE A 445 -4.08 -7.51 2.79
CA PHE A 445 -2.89 -6.78 3.19
C PHE A 445 -3.19 -5.83 4.35
N ARG A 446 -4.16 -4.93 4.18
CA ARG A 446 -4.52 -3.94 5.22
C ARG A 446 -4.90 -4.63 6.54
N ARG A 447 -5.74 -5.66 6.46
CA ARG A 447 -6.25 -6.39 7.63
C ARG A 447 -5.15 -7.14 8.38
N VAL A 448 -4.31 -7.90 7.68
CA VAL A 448 -3.26 -8.73 8.29
C VAL A 448 -2.09 -7.86 8.75
N SER A 449 -1.63 -6.93 7.91
CA SER A 449 -0.51 -6.04 8.25
C SER A 449 -0.87 -5.10 9.39
N GLY A 450 -2.10 -4.57 9.46
CA GLY A 450 -2.57 -3.79 10.62
C GLY A 450 -2.54 -4.59 11.93
N ALA A 451 -3.04 -5.84 11.91
CA ALA A 451 -2.98 -6.68 13.10
C ALA A 451 -1.54 -7.09 13.47
N ALA A 452 -0.66 -7.26 12.47
CA ALA A 452 0.75 -7.55 12.69
C ALA A 452 1.47 -6.37 13.32
N THR A 453 1.27 -5.14 12.84
CA THR A 453 1.94 -3.95 13.39
C THR A 453 1.52 -3.70 14.84
N GLU A 454 0.24 -3.86 15.17
CA GLU A 454 -0.27 -3.83 16.55
C GLU A 454 0.36 -4.93 17.42
N THR A 455 0.36 -6.17 16.94
CA THR A 455 0.91 -7.34 17.65
C THR A 455 2.41 -7.18 17.93
N LEU A 456 3.13 -6.57 16.99
CA LEU A 456 4.57 -6.37 17.01
C LEU A 456 4.99 -5.03 17.63
N LYS A 457 4.01 -4.18 18.01
CA LYS A 457 4.24 -2.81 18.51
C LYS A 457 5.14 -1.99 17.59
N LEU A 458 4.96 -2.17 16.29
CA LEU A 458 5.73 -1.47 15.27
C LEU A 458 5.18 -0.06 15.11
N GLU A 459 6.02 0.93 15.40
CA GLU A 459 5.71 2.33 15.09
C GLU A 459 5.82 2.55 13.58
N LEU A 460 4.75 3.09 13.00
CA LEU A 460 4.62 3.24 11.56
C LEU A 460 4.91 4.67 11.11
N PRO A 461 5.70 4.85 10.04
CA PRO A 461 5.70 6.07 9.25
C PRO A 461 4.25 6.51 8.91
N PRO A 462 3.93 7.82 8.90
CA PRO A 462 2.55 8.28 8.68
C PRO A 462 1.92 7.84 7.35
N ASP A 463 2.73 7.74 6.30
CA ASP A 463 2.37 7.22 4.99
C ASP A 463 2.06 5.71 5.02
N ALA A 464 2.87 4.89 5.70
CA ALA A 464 2.60 3.47 5.92
C ALA A 464 1.31 3.25 6.73
N ALA A 465 1.09 4.06 7.78
CA ALA A 465 -0.16 4.05 8.53
C ALA A 465 -1.37 4.44 7.65
N ARG A 466 -1.20 5.42 6.76
CA ARG A 466 -2.23 5.85 5.80
C ARG A 466 -2.55 4.73 4.79
N LEU A 467 -1.54 4.02 4.30
CA LEU A 467 -1.72 2.87 3.40
C LEU A 467 -2.58 1.78 4.03
N LEU A 468 -2.30 1.43 5.29
CA LEU A 468 -3.11 0.45 6.03
C LEU A 468 -4.53 0.95 6.27
N ALA A 469 -4.73 2.26 6.43
CA ALA A 469 -6.04 2.83 6.69
C ALA A 469 -6.92 2.99 5.43
N SER A 470 -6.34 3.10 4.22
CA SER A 470 -7.09 3.43 2.99
C SER A 470 -7.14 2.30 1.98
N GLN A 471 -8.35 1.76 1.72
CA GLN A 471 -8.56 0.73 0.70
C GLN A 471 -8.23 1.21 -0.70
N ALA A 472 -8.66 2.42 -1.05
CA ALA A 472 -8.43 2.97 -2.38
C ALA A 472 -6.93 3.12 -2.67
N LEU A 473 -6.17 3.65 -1.71
CA LEU A 473 -4.72 3.81 -1.84
C LEU A 473 -4.01 2.44 -1.89
N ALA A 474 -4.43 1.49 -1.04
CA ALA A 474 -3.88 0.14 -1.08
C ALA A 474 -4.18 -0.54 -2.42
N GLN A 475 -5.40 -0.44 -2.95
CA GLN A 475 -5.74 -1.00 -4.25
C GLN A 475 -4.90 -0.38 -5.38
N ASP A 476 -4.73 0.95 -5.40
CA ASP A 476 -3.83 1.64 -6.36
C ASP A 476 -2.37 1.18 -6.23
N THR A 477 -1.95 0.89 -5.01
CA THR A 477 -0.60 0.38 -4.73
C THR A 477 -0.42 -1.02 -5.31
N PHE A 478 -1.38 -1.92 -5.10
CA PHE A 478 -1.31 -3.29 -5.60
C PHE A 478 -1.33 -3.36 -7.12
N VAL A 479 -2.16 -2.57 -7.81
CA VAL A 479 -2.15 -2.59 -9.29
C VAL A 479 -0.84 -2.11 -9.89
N LEU A 480 -0.10 -1.20 -9.24
CA LEU A 480 1.24 -0.81 -9.67
C LEU A 480 2.28 -1.89 -9.34
N TRP A 481 2.19 -2.48 -8.15
CA TRP A 481 3.07 -3.58 -7.76
C TRP A 481 2.93 -4.75 -8.75
N ASP A 482 1.71 -5.24 -8.95
CA ASP A 482 1.42 -6.40 -9.81
C ASP A 482 1.85 -6.14 -11.27
N LEU A 483 1.63 -4.93 -11.80
CA LEU A 483 2.08 -4.54 -13.14
C LEU A 483 3.60 -4.79 -13.32
N ILE A 484 4.40 -4.34 -12.35
CA ILE A 484 5.86 -4.45 -12.40
C ILE A 484 6.31 -5.87 -12.07
N HIS A 485 5.70 -6.51 -11.07
CA HIS A 485 6.00 -7.87 -10.64
C HIS A 485 5.77 -8.87 -11.78
N ASP A 486 4.57 -8.92 -12.34
CA ASP A 486 4.20 -9.89 -13.37
C ASP A 486 5.06 -9.75 -14.62
N ARG A 487 5.36 -8.50 -15.01
CA ARG A 487 6.26 -8.20 -16.11
C ARG A 487 7.65 -8.80 -15.86
N THR A 488 8.12 -8.78 -14.61
CA THR A 488 9.48 -9.22 -14.25
C THR A 488 9.70 -10.71 -14.44
N HIS A 489 8.66 -11.56 -14.37
CA HIS A 489 8.80 -12.99 -14.68
C HIS A 489 9.38 -13.25 -16.08
N SER A 490 9.03 -12.40 -17.06
CA SER A 490 9.50 -12.54 -18.45
C SER A 490 10.77 -11.74 -18.77
N HIS A 491 11.43 -11.13 -17.78
CA HIS A 491 12.57 -10.23 -17.96
C HIS A 491 13.75 -10.53 -17.01
N GLY A 492 14.97 -10.20 -17.45
CA GLY A 492 16.22 -10.34 -16.67
C GLY A 492 17.15 -11.45 -17.16
N ASP A 493 18.24 -11.71 -16.44
CA ASP A 493 19.19 -12.78 -16.73
C ASP A 493 18.53 -14.16 -16.46
N LEU A 494 18.50 -15.01 -17.50
CA LEU A 494 17.80 -16.32 -17.50
C LEU A 494 16.37 -16.19 -16.91
N PRO A 495 15.48 -15.44 -17.60
CA PRO A 495 14.13 -15.23 -17.11
C PRO A 495 13.47 -16.59 -16.91
N PHE A 496 12.70 -16.71 -15.84
CA PHE A 496 11.90 -17.89 -15.58
C PHE A 496 10.89 -17.98 -16.73
N ASP A 497 11.17 -18.87 -17.68
CA ASP A 497 10.28 -19.07 -18.81
C ASP A 497 8.89 -19.41 -18.24
N PRO A 498 7.81 -18.70 -18.59
CA PRO A 498 6.45 -19.03 -18.15
C PRO A 498 6.04 -20.48 -18.52
N PHE A 499 6.72 -21.13 -19.47
CA PHE A 499 6.56 -22.56 -19.75
C PHE A 499 7.25 -23.49 -18.71
N MET A 500 8.13 -22.97 -17.84
CA MET A 500 8.82 -23.70 -16.76
C MET A 500 7.99 -23.87 -15.47
N ILE A 501 6.87 -23.16 -15.28
CA ILE A 501 5.92 -23.44 -14.18
C ILE A 501 5.43 -24.91 -14.26
N LYS A 502 5.43 -25.50 -15.47
CA LYS A 502 5.15 -26.92 -15.69
C LYS A 502 6.34 -27.85 -15.43
N GLN A 503 7.54 -27.32 -15.20
CA GLN A 503 8.71 -28.11 -14.85
C GLN A 503 8.76 -28.36 -13.34
N ARG A 504 8.65 -29.62 -12.97
CA ARG A 504 8.83 -30.09 -11.60
C ARG A 504 10.22 -29.73 -11.09
N MET A 505 10.29 -28.80 -10.14
CA MET A 505 11.51 -28.39 -9.46
C MET A 505 11.29 -28.23 -7.95
N PRO A 506 12.35 -28.18 -7.14
CA PRO A 506 12.22 -27.91 -5.72
C PRO A 506 11.62 -26.53 -5.41
N TYR A 507 10.80 -26.43 -4.35
CA TYR A 507 9.95 -25.25 -4.15
C TYR A 507 10.70 -23.96 -3.77
N TRP A 508 11.94 -24.05 -3.28
CA TRP A 508 12.76 -22.86 -3.02
C TRP A 508 13.17 -22.12 -4.30
N LEU A 509 13.14 -22.77 -5.46
CA LEU A 509 13.36 -22.07 -6.73
C LEU A 509 12.17 -21.19 -7.11
N TYR A 510 10.93 -21.68 -6.91
CA TYR A 510 9.75 -20.83 -7.03
C TYR A 510 9.82 -19.69 -6.02
N SER A 511 10.25 -19.97 -4.79
CA SER A 511 10.41 -18.95 -3.75
C SER A 511 11.40 -17.84 -4.14
N LEU A 512 12.55 -18.21 -4.70
CA LEU A 512 13.55 -17.26 -5.18
C LEU A 512 13.07 -16.48 -6.41
N GLU A 513 12.26 -17.09 -7.27
CA GLU A 513 11.69 -16.40 -8.43
C GLU A 513 10.68 -15.34 -8.01
N GLU A 514 9.70 -15.70 -7.18
CA GLU A 514 8.71 -14.75 -6.65
C GLU A 514 9.40 -13.62 -5.87
N LEU A 515 10.41 -13.97 -5.08
CA LEU A 515 11.20 -12.98 -4.35
C LEU A 515 12.00 -12.10 -5.32
N ARG A 516 12.61 -12.64 -6.38
CA ARG A 516 13.33 -11.84 -7.40
C ARG A 516 12.42 -10.81 -8.03
N CYS A 517 11.20 -11.20 -8.41
CA CYS A 517 10.20 -10.31 -8.97
C CYS A 517 9.83 -9.18 -8.00
N ASP A 518 9.59 -9.49 -6.73
CA ASP A 518 9.29 -8.47 -5.71
C ASP A 518 10.46 -7.55 -5.39
N LEU A 519 11.68 -8.09 -5.25
CA LEU A 519 12.87 -7.27 -5.02
C LEU A 519 13.13 -6.33 -6.21
N THR A 520 12.82 -6.78 -7.43
CA THR A 520 12.89 -5.96 -8.63
C THR A 520 11.82 -4.88 -8.62
N ALA A 521 10.57 -5.24 -8.35
CA ALA A 521 9.45 -4.30 -8.24
C ALA A 521 9.69 -3.24 -7.15
N PHE A 522 10.27 -3.64 -6.01
CA PHE A 522 10.70 -2.72 -4.96
C PHE A 522 11.75 -1.72 -5.49
N GLY A 523 12.79 -2.21 -6.19
CA GLY A 523 13.82 -1.34 -6.76
C GLY A 523 13.29 -0.37 -7.81
N GLU A 524 12.37 -0.83 -8.68
CA GLU A 524 11.69 0.05 -9.64
C GLU A 524 10.80 1.08 -8.92
N ALA A 525 10.14 0.70 -7.82
CA ALA A 525 9.35 1.61 -7.00
C ALA A 525 10.20 2.69 -6.31
N VAL A 526 11.44 2.38 -5.88
CA VAL A 526 12.39 3.39 -5.37
C VAL A 526 12.73 4.42 -6.46
N GLU A 527 12.95 3.96 -7.70
CA GLU A 527 13.27 4.86 -8.81
C GLU A 527 12.06 5.70 -9.24
N LEU A 528 10.87 5.10 -9.28
CA LEU A 528 9.61 5.81 -9.57
C LEU A 528 9.30 6.87 -8.49
N GLU A 529 9.57 6.59 -7.22
CA GLU A 529 9.44 7.58 -6.13
C GLU A 529 10.33 8.78 -6.40
N ARG A 530 11.61 8.58 -6.73
CA ARG A 530 12.55 9.67 -7.09
C ARG A 530 12.06 10.50 -8.27
N GLN A 531 11.37 9.87 -9.22
CA GLN A 531 10.77 10.53 -10.38
C GLN A 531 9.44 11.23 -10.08
N GLY A 532 8.93 11.14 -8.84
CA GLY A 532 7.70 11.80 -8.39
C GLY A 532 6.41 11.03 -8.72
N VAL A 533 6.47 9.71 -8.89
CA VAL A 533 5.27 8.86 -8.97
C VAL A 533 4.75 8.60 -7.56
N PRO A 534 3.60 9.16 -7.16
CA PRO A 534 3.21 9.16 -5.75
C PRO A 534 2.93 7.78 -5.15
N HIS A 535 2.42 6.83 -5.96
CA HIS A 535 2.08 5.48 -5.52
C HIS A 535 3.32 4.62 -5.20
N ALA A 536 4.49 4.98 -5.72
CA ALA A 536 5.65 4.11 -5.71
C ALA A 536 6.21 3.87 -4.30
N ARG A 537 6.21 4.89 -3.44
CA ARG A 537 6.59 4.75 -2.04
C ARG A 537 5.71 3.73 -1.29
N TYR A 538 4.43 3.66 -1.64
CA TYR A 538 3.50 2.71 -1.04
C TYR A 538 3.73 1.28 -1.51
N VAL A 539 4.19 1.09 -2.76
CA VAL A 539 4.59 -0.25 -3.27
C VAL A 539 5.74 -0.82 -2.44
N GLN A 540 6.71 0.01 -2.06
CA GLN A 540 7.81 -0.41 -1.18
C GLN A 540 7.29 -0.94 0.16
N TYR A 541 6.37 -0.22 0.81
CA TYR A 541 5.75 -0.69 2.06
C TYR A 541 4.90 -1.95 1.87
N ALA A 542 4.13 -2.03 0.76
CA ALA A 542 3.27 -3.18 0.48
C ALA A 542 4.09 -4.48 0.36
N ILE A 543 5.13 -4.45 -0.49
CA ILE A 543 6.07 -5.56 -0.66
C ILE A 543 6.69 -5.96 0.69
N LEU A 544 7.21 -4.96 1.43
CA LEU A 544 7.86 -5.21 2.70
C LEU A 544 6.90 -5.88 3.68
N PHE A 545 5.70 -5.34 3.89
CA PHE A 545 4.78 -5.84 4.91
C PHE A 545 4.19 -7.20 4.53
N ASP A 546 3.91 -7.47 3.26
CA ASP A 546 3.46 -8.80 2.86
C ASP A 546 4.54 -9.86 3.01
N ARG A 547 5.76 -9.58 2.56
CA ARG A 547 6.88 -10.50 2.70
C ARG A 547 7.27 -10.68 4.17
N LEU A 548 7.20 -9.64 5.01
CA LEU A 548 7.55 -9.76 6.42
C LEU A 548 6.43 -10.33 7.30
N PHE A 549 5.15 -10.03 7.02
CA PHE A 549 4.06 -10.31 7.96
C PHE A 549 3.00 -11.27 7.43
N ARG A 550 2.51 -11.12 6.19
CA ARG A 550 1.36 -11.90 5.68
C ARG A 550 1.78 -13.23 5.07
N PHE A 551 2.69 -13.22 4.11
CA PHE A 551 3.05 -14.43 3.35
C PHE A 551 3.65 -15.56 4.22
N PRO A 552 4.56 -15.29 5.19
CA PRO A 552 5.13 -16.35 6.03
C PRO A 552 4.11 -17.09 6.93
N ILE A 553 2.95 -16.49 7.18
CA ILE A 553 1.96 -17.03 8.13
C ILE A 553 0.65 -17.46 7.46
N THR A 554 0.49 -17.25 6.16
CA THR A 554 -0.72 -17.59 5.41
C THR A 554 -0.64 -19.00 4.83
N GLY A 555 -1.75 -19.75 4.92
CA GLY A 555 -1.88 -21.07 4.29
C GLY A 555 -1.22 -22.23 5.03
N GLU A 556 -1.15 -23.38 4.36
CA GLU A 556 -0.43 -24.56 4.85
C GLU A 556 1.08 -24.38 4.72
N ARG A 557 1.85 -25.11 5.54
CA ARG A 557 3.32 -25.12 5.47
C ARG A 557 3.90 -26.02 4.38
N VAL A 558 3.04 -26.73 3.64
CA VAL A 558 3.45 -27.69 2.62
C VAL A 558 3.94 -26.92 1.39
N ARG A 559 5.27 -26.83 1.24
CA ARG A 559 5.95 -26.22 0.08
C ARG A 559 5.50 -24.78 -0.19
N ASN A 560 5.23 -24.02 0.87
CA ASN A 560 4.84 -22.61 0.80
C ASN A 560 6.03 -21.75 0.35
N TYR A 561 6.11 -21.48 -0.95
CA TYR A 561 7.22 -20.75 -1.56
C TYR A 561 7.18 -19.25 -1.25
N ASP A 562 6.00 -18.63 -1.16
CA ASP A 562 5.88 -17.23 -0.78
C ASP A 562 6.33 -16.96 0.65
N GLY A 563 5.93 -17.84 1.56
CA GLY A 563 6.34 -17.77 2.95
C GLY A 563 7.85 -17.97 3.13
N LEU A 564 8.48 -18.83 2.32
CA LEU A 564 9.95 -18.98 2.32
C LEU A 564 10.66 -17.71 1.83
N GLY A 565 10.13 -17.05 0.79
CA GLY A 565 10.71 -15.81 0.26
C GLY A 565 10.66 -14.68 1.29
N GLY A 566 9.52 -14.59 2.00
CA GLY A 566 9.35 -13.67 3.13
C GLY A 566 10.30 -13.93 4.29
N GLN A 567 10.50 -15.20 4.67
CA GLN A 567 11.48 -15.57 5.70
C GLN A 567 12.91 -15.21 5.31
N LEU A 568 13.27 -15.37 4.04
CA LEU A 568 14.59 -15.00 3.53
C LEU A 568 14.83 -13.49 3.65
N LEU A 569 13.87 -12.67 3.17
CA LEU A 569 13.96 -11.21 3.29
C LEU A 569 14.04 -10.76 4.75
N PHE A 570 13.18 -11.30 5.63
CA PHE A 570 13.22 -10.99 7.05
C PHE A 570 14.58 -11.34 7.67
N ALA A 571 15.09 -12.54 7.40
CA ALA A 571 16.37 -12.99 7.94
C ALA A 571 17.53 -12.12 7.44
N TYR A 572 17.50 -11.69 6.18
CA TYR A 572 18.49 -10.78 5.60
C TYR A 572 18.48 -9.41 6.31
N LEU A 573 17.32 -8.76 6.37
CA LEU A 573 17.19 -7.45 7.01
C LEU A 573 17.52 -7.50 8.50
N HIS A 574 17.17 -8.60 9.17
CA HIS A 574 17.48 -8.82 10.58
C HIS A 574 18.99 -8.98 10.84
N ARG A 575 19.70 -9.76 10.01
CA ARG A 575 21.16 -9.93 10.14
C ARG A 575 21.95 -8.65 9.92
N ASN A 576 21.37 -7.73 9.16
CA ASN A 576 21.99 -6.44 8.83
C ASN A 576 21.51 -5.30 9.74
N ASP A 577 20.85 -5.62 10.87
CA ASP A 577 20.37 -4.67 11.87
C ASP A 577 19.32 -3.66 11.35
N ILE A 578 18.70 -3.93 10.21
CA ILE A 578 17.66 -3.07 9.62
C ILE A 578 16.31 -3.36 10.29
N VAL A 579 16.05 -4.63 10.58
CA VAL A 579 14.89 -5.08 11.35
C VAL A 579 15.38 -5.68 12.66
N ARG A 580 14.89 -5.19 13.80
CA ARG A 580 15.28 -5.70 15.12
C ARG A 580 14.06 -6.08 15.95
N TRP A 581 14.16 -7.20 16.64
CA TRP A 581 13.18 -7.65 17.63
C TRP A 581 13.80 -7.61 19.03
N THR A 582 13.41 -6.62 19.82
CA THR A 582 13.96 -6.39 21.17
C THR A 582 12.81 -6.03 22.11
N ASP A 583 12.81 -6.55 23.34
CA ASP A 583 11.80 -6.23 24.37
C ASP A 583 10.33 -6.39 23.91
N ASN A 584 10.08 -7.39 23.06
CA ASN A 584 8.79 -7.66 22.42
C ASN A 584 8.27 -6.51 21.55
N ARG A 585 9.17 -5.75 20.93
CA ARG A 585 8.91 -4.69 19.96
C ARG A 585 9.72 -4.95 18.70
N LEU A 586 9.07 -4.83 17.54
CA LEU A 586 9.76 -4.78 16.26
C LEU A 586 10.12 -3.33 15.95
N SER A 587 11.37 -3.06 15.62
CA SER A 587 11.83 -1.76 15.12
C SER A 587 12.43 -1.91 13.72
N VAL A 588 12.19 -0.94 12.86
CA VAL A 588 12.70 -0.89 11.49
C VAL A 588 13.50 0.40 11.31
N ASP A 589 14.73 0.28 10.80
CA ASP A 589 15.52 1.41 10.32
C ASP A 589 15.09 1.75 8.88
N TRP A 590 14.06 2.57 8.75
CA TRP A 590 13.39 2.89 7.48
C TRP A 590 14.34 3.46 6.42
N ASP A 591 15.39 4.17 6.82
CA ASP A 591 16.35 4.77 5.88
C ASP A 591 17.27 3.75 5.23
N ARG A 592 17.46 2.59 5.87
CA ARG A 592 18.32 1.50 5.37
C ARG A 592 17.56 0.40 4.65
N VAL A 593 16.22 0.43 4.64
CA VAL A 593 15.40 -0.63 4.02
C VAL A 593 15.69 -0.74 2.53
N ALA A 594 15.70 0.36 1.79
CA ALA A 594 15.89 0.33 0.34
C ALA A 594 17.26 -0.25 -0.05
N ASP A 595 18.32 0.15 0.65
CA ASP A 595 19.67 -0.36 0.42
C ASP A 595 19.75 -1.86 0.77
N GLY A 596 19.19 -2.28 1.90
CA GLY A 596 19.18 -3.71 2.28
C GLY A 596 18.39 -4.60 1.32
N VAL A 597 17.27 -4.09 0.79
CA VAL A 597 16.49 -4.79 -0.25
C VAL A 597 17.28 -4.89 -1.55
N ALA A 598 17.97 -3.82 -1.95
CA ALA A 598 18.83 -3.80 -3.14
C ALA A 598 20.03 -4.75 -3.02
N ASP A 599 20.64 -4.85 -1.84
CA ASP A 599 21.76 -5.77 -1.60
C ASP A 599 21.31 -7.24 -1.73
N LEU A 600 20.18 -7.62 -1.12
CA LEU A 600 19.62 -8.96 -1.27
C LEU A 600 19.23 -9.25 -2.72
N ARG A 601 18.65 -8.26 -3.43
CA ARG A 601 18.36 -8.36 -4.87
C ARG A 601 19.63 -8.71 -5.64
N GLY A 602 20.74 -8.06 -5.35
CA GLY A 602 22.03 -8.35 -5.98
C GLY A 602 22.51 -9.79 -5.76
N GLU A 603 22.30 -10.36 -4.57
CA GLU A 603 22.61 -11.78 -4.31
C GLU A 603 21.76 -12.73 -5.16
N VAL A 604 20.45 -12.47 -5.25
CA VAL A 604 19.52 -13.26 -6.06
C VAL A 604 19.82 -13.11 -7.55
N GLU A 605 20.02 -11.89 -8.06
CA GLU A 605 20.37 -11.65 -9.47
C GLU A 605 21.69 -12.33 -9.85
N LYS A 606 22.68 -12.31 -8.96
CA LYS A 606 23.94 -13.04 -9.18
C LYS A 606 23.71 -14.55 -9.28
N LEU A 607 22.87 -15.14 -8.43
CA LEU A 607 22.53 -16.57 -8.50
C LEU A 607 21.97 -16.93 -9.89
N TYR A 608 21.08 -16.09 -10.43
CA TYR A 608 20.46 -16.27 -11.74
C TYR A 608 21.45 -16.04 -12.89
N ARG A 609 22.26 -14.98 -12.84
CA ARG A 609 23.30 -14.71 -13.84
C ARG A 609 24.28 -15.87 -13.96
N ASP A 610 24.78 -16.35 -12.83
CA ASP A 610 25.74 -17.47 -12.78
C ASP A 610 25.10 -18.80 -13.25
N SER A 611 23.78 -18.88 -13.41
CA SER A 611 23.12 -20.13 -13.82
C SER A 611 23.44 -20.55 -15.25
N ILE A 612 23.91 -19.63 -16.10
CA ILE A 612 24.37 -19.94 -17.47
C ILE A 612 25.57 -20.90 -17.49
N ASP A 613 26.38 -20.87 -16.43
CA ASP A 613 27.59 -21.69 -16.29
C ASP A 613 27.33 -22.97 -15.47
N ARG A 614 26.09 -23.18 -14.98
CA ARG A 614 25.75 -24.30 -14.09
C ARG A 614 24.91 -25.35 -14.80
N SER A 615 25.22 -26.62 -14.52
CA SER A 615 24.24 -27.69 -14.77
C SER A 615 22.99 -27.46 -13.92
N LYS A 616 21.85 -28.03 -14.33
CA LYS A 616 20.58 -27.92 -13.59
C LYS A 616 20.71 -28.29 -12.10
N LEU A 617 21.37 -29.41 -11.79
CA LEU A 617 21.58 -29.83 -10.40
C LEU A 617 22.54 -28.89 -9.64
N ALA A 618 23.61 -28.44 -10.29
CA ALA A 618 24.54 -27.49 -9.68
C ALA A 618 23.85 -26.16 -9.34
N HIS A 619 22.96 -25.68 -10.21
CA HIS A 619 22.15 -24.50 -9.94
C HIS A 619 21.16 -24.73 -8.79
N TRP A 620 20.47 -25.87 -8.76
CA TRP A 620 19.56 -26.22 -7.66
C TRP A 620 20.25 -26.26 -6.30
N LEU A 621 21.49 -26.78 -6.25
CA LEU A 621 22.32 -26.80 -5.04
C LEU A 621 22.78 -25.40 -4.64
N ALA A 622 23.20 -24.56 -5.58
CA ALA A 622 23.57 -23.18 -5.31
C ALA A 622 22.38 -22.35 -4.78
N ALA A 623 21.20 -22.55 -5.35
CA ALA A 623 19.97 -21.94 -4.87
C ALA A 623 19.62 -22.40 -3.45
N TYR A 624 19.77 -23.70 -3.17
CA TYR A 624 19.59 -24.25 -1.83
C TYR A 624 20.59 -23.66 -0.84
N GLU A 625 21.86 -23.53 -1.22
CA GLU A 625 22.92 -22.93 -0.39
C GLU A 625 22.58 -21.48 -0.04
N LEU A 626 22.18 -20.65 -1.01
CA LEU A 626 21.75 -19.27 -0.78
C LEU A 626 20.60 -19.21 0.23
N VAL A 627 19.55 -20.01 0.04
CA VAL A 627 18.39 -20.00 0.95
C VAL A 627 18.79 -20.48 2.35
N SER A 628 19.52 -21.59 2.43
CA SER A 628 19.96 -22.19 3.69
C SER A 628 20.94 -21.32 4.47
N ALA A 629 21.67 -20.42 3.78
CA ALA A 629 22.52 -19.45 4.44
C ALA A 629 21.70 -18.53 5.35
N TYR A 630 20.46 -18.19 4.99
CA TYR A 630 19.59 -17.28 5.74
C TYR A 630 18.51 -18.00 6.57
N VAL A 631 17.87 -19.01 5.99
CA VAL A 631 16.78 -19.77 6.61
C VAL A 631 17.27 -21.21 6.84
N PRO A 632 17.51 -21.63 8.10
CA PRO A 632 18.01 -22.98 8.37
C PRO A 632 17.06 -24.06 7.84
N PRO A 633 17.55 -25.07 7.11
CA PRO A 633 16.71 -26.17 6.66
C PRO A 633 16.35 -27.11 7.81
N SER A 634 15.34 -27.95 7.57
CA SER A 634 14.94 -29.02 8.47
C SER A 634 16.13 -29.94 8.79
N PRO A 635 16.33 -30.34 10.06
CA PRO A 635 17.37 -31.32 10.42
C PRO A 635 17.24 -32.66 9.69
N ALA A 636 16.05 -32.99 9.17
CA ALA A 636 15.79 -34.21 8.41
C ALA A 636 16.11 -34.08 6.91
N SER A 637 16.54 -32.90 6.45
CA SER A 637 16.78 -32.63 5.03
C SER A 637 17.83 -33.58 4.42
N VAL A 638 17.46 -34.16 3.27
CA VAL A 638 18.41 -34.89 2.41
C VAL A 638 19.26 -33.91 1.60
N TRP A 639 18.70 -32.78 1.20
CA TRP A 639 19.37 -31.73 0.43
C TRP A 639 20.51 -31.07 1.21
N ALA A 640 20.33 -30.84 2.52
CA ALA A 640 21.36 -30.31 3.41
C ALA A 640 22.60 -31.22 3.53
N LYS A 641 22.48 -32.50 3.19
CA LYS A 641 23.62 -33.46 3.17
C LYS A 641 24.45 -33.38 1.88
N GLY A 642 24.02 -32.57 0.91
CA GLY A 642 24.71 -32.33 -0.35
C GLY A 642 24.43 -33.35 -1.45
N ALA A 643 25.03 -33.13 -2.61
CA ALA A 643 24.73 -33.84 -3.86
C ALA A 643 24.81 -35.37 -3.76
N GLN A 644 25.74 -35.89 -2.96
CA GLN A 644 25.98 -37.34 -2.80
C GLN A 644 24.84 -38.07 -2.07
N ALA A 645 24.03 -37.35 -1.30
CA ALA A 645 22.88 -37.91 -0.59
C ALA A 645 21.60 -37.93 -1.43
N LEU A 646 21.59 -37.24 -2.58
CA LEU A 646 20.42 -37.12 -3.43
C LEU A 646 20.24 -38.36 -4.32
N PRO A 647 18.98 -38.79 -4.59
CA PRO A 647 18.70 -39.86 -5.54
C PRO A 647 19.26 -39.57 -6.94
N GLU A 648 19.60 -40.62 -7.70
CA GLU A 648 20.14 -40.48 -9.05
C GLU A 648 19.12 -39.86 -10.03
N GLU A 649 17.86 -40.29 -9.97
CA GLU A 649 16.81 -39.77 -10.86
C GLU A 649 16.36 -38.35 -10.48
N GLN A 650 16.24 -37.46 -11.47
CA GLN A 650 15.83 -36.06 -11.25
C GLN A 650 14.46 -35.93 -10.56
N LYS A 651 13.48 -36.75 -10.95
CA LYS A 651 12.15 -36.75 -10.34
C LYS A 651 12.24 -37.10 -8.85
N ALA A 652 13.01 -38.13 -8.52
CA ALA A 652 13.25 -38.57 -7.16
C ALA A 652 14.01 -37.53 -6.32
N LYS A 653 14.88 -36.69 -6.92
CA LYS A 653 15.48 -35.55 -6.23
C LYS A 653 14.45 -34.53 -5.76
N VAL A 654 13.50 -34.17 -6.62
CA VAL A 654 12.41 -33.25 -6.23
C VAL A 654 11.50 -33.89 -5.18
N ASP A 655 11.30 -35.21 -5.23
CA ASP A 655 10.52 -35.94 -4.22
C ASP A 655 11.24 -36.10 -2.88
N ALA A 656 12.56 -35.96 -2.86
CA ALA A 656 13.33 -35.92 -1.62
C ALA A 656 13.19 -34.58 -0.86
N VAL A 657 12.56 -33.57 -1.45
CA VAL A 657 12.25 -32.30 -0.77
C VAL A 657 11.11 -32.53 0.22
N LEU A 658 11.36 -32.20 1.49
CA LEU A 658 10.35 -32.33 2.53
C LEU A 658 9.18 -31.38 2.27
N PRO A 659 7.95 -31.72 2.71
CA PRO A 659 6.83 -30.77 2.71
C PRO A 659 7.20 -29.44 3.37
N ASP A 660 8.00 -29.50 4.43
CA ASP A 660 8.44 -28.37 5.24
C ASP A 660 9.97 -28.36 5.34
N GLU A 661 10.62 -28.21 4.17
CA GLU A 661 12.09 -28.25 4.02
C GLU A 661 12.77 -27.11 4.78
N PHE A 662 12.15 -25.94 4.85
CA PHE A 662 12.64 -24.74 5.52
C PHE A 662 11.62 -24.29 6.58
N PRO A 663 11.75 -24.77 7.82
CA PRO A 663 10.73 -24.54 8.83
C PRO A 663 10.68 -23.10 9.33
N LEU A 664 9.49 -22.67 9.80
CA LEU A 664 9.30 -21.36 10.43
C LEU A 664 10.26 -21.15 11.60
N SER A 665 10.83 -19.95 11.66
CA SER A 665 11.57 -19.50 12.85
C SER A 665 10.65 -19.39 14.07
N MET A 666 11.23 -19.34 15.27
CA MET A 666 10.47 -19.13 16.52
C MET A 666 9.62 -17.86 16.49
N PHE A 667 10.10 -16.81 15.83
CA PHE A 667 9.36 -15.57 15.61
C PHE A 667 8.09 -15.83 14.79
N TYR A 668 8.21 -16.50 13.64
CA TYR A 668 7.08 -16.77 12.76
C TYR A 668 6.10 -17.79 13.31
N GLU A 669 6.58 -18.80 14.05
CA GLU A 669 5.71 -19.71 14.80
C GLU A 669 4.81 -18.97 15.79
N ALA A 670 5.36 -18.00 16.53
CA ALA A 670 4.59 -17.19 17.45
C ALA A 670 3.62 -16.24 16.73
N LEU A 671 4.09 -15.55 15.67
CA LEU A 671 3.27 -14.63 14.90
C LEU A 671 2.09 -15.33 14.23
N ARG A 672 2.33 -16.48 13.59
CA ARG A 672 1.30 -17.31 12.96
C ARG A 672 0.20 -17.70 13.94
N ARG A 673 0.57 -18.13 15.16
CA ARG A 673 -0.42 -18.49 16.20
C ARG A 673 -1.26 -17.29 16.63
N LYS A 674 -0.64 -16.11 16.77
CA LYS A 674 -1.35 -14.89 17.19
C LYS A 674 -2.31 -14.36 16.12
N LEU A 675 -1.95 -14.51 14.85
CA LEU A 675 -2.69 -13.91 13.73
C LEU A 675 -3.54 -14.91 12.94
N ALA A 676 -3.59 -16.18 13.34
CA ALA A 676 -4.34 -17.22 12.61
C ALA A 676 -5.81 -16.85 12.38
N GLU A 677 -6.51 -16.37 13.42
CA GLU A 677 -7.91 -15.94 13.29
C GLU A 677 -8.07 -14.71 12.40
N VAL A 678 -7.10 -13.79 12.43
CA VAL A 678 -7.10 -12.61 11.55
C VAL A 678 -6.95 -13.05 10.09
N VAL A 679 -5.99 -13.94 9.78
CA VAL A 679 -5.79 -14.46 8.43
C VAL A 679 -7.05 -15.17 7.93
N GLU A 680 -7.64 -16.07 8.73
CA GLU A 680 -8.87 -16.77 8.37
C GLU A 680 -10.04 -15.80 8.16
N SER A 681 -10.15 -14.73 8.96
CA SER A 681 -11.19 -13.70 8.78
C SER A 681 -11.13 -12.97 7.45
N THR A 682 -10.03 -13.11 6.70
CA THR A 682 -9.88 -12.52 5.36
C THR A 682 -10.37 -13.41 4.22
N ARG A 683 -10.86 -14.62 4.52
CA ARG A 683 -11.48 -15.50 3.53
C ARG A 683 -12.68 -14.82 2.88
N GLY A 684 -12.75 -14.81 1.55
CA GLY A 684 -13.85 -14.19 0.82
C GLY A 684 -13.93 -12.67 0.93
N ILE A 685 -12.93 -12.01 1.53
CA ILE A 685 -12.94 -10.55 1.69
C ILE A 685 -13.01 -9.85 0.33
N ARG A 686 -13.72 -8.72 0.32
CA ARG A 686 -13.80 -7.75 -0.77
C ARG A 686 -13.58 -6.37 -0.19
N ALA A 687 -13.18 -5.44 -1.06
CA ALA A 687 -13.18 -4.02 -0.75
C ALA A 687 -14.59 -3.49 -0.51
#